data_AF-A0A9Y2IIH5-F1
#
_entry.id   AF-A0A9Y2IIH5-F1
#
_cell.length_a   1.000
_cell.length_b   1.000
_cell.length_c   1.000
_cell.angle_alpha   90.00
_cell.angle_beta   90.00
_cell.angle_gamma   90.00
#
_symmetry.space_group_name_H-M   'P 1'
#
loop_
_entity.id
_entity.type
_entity.pdbx_description
1 polymer ?
#
loop_
_entity_poly.entity_id
_entity_poly.type
_entity_poly.pdbx_seq_one_letter_code
_entity_poly.pdbx_strand_id
1 'polypeptide(L)'
;MTSSEGPHDGDSSPARSGSDPDSPRPPAGHRRPSLAERKAAARERARVETRRERRASGRKPADGSGPAADLDAAGGVSSRANGNAPANGTPTAEPRIAQRGAGLDRGDTGESRGASGEHAPSNTSAGRARGAGHRGASSAHGGGGASGGGRDETEAASPAQSAAGSGGVTRTKPTGTNSGAATTDPGQTPTPHFDPDLEYADRTPSPQLKTAVALLVIGALALAAGAILPVSPDSNPGYLAWPLLAILALVPAGIGAAAAYSGRHGLAAGLTVGLAALAPGRLLLDLQFFANGSKTVRPELYLPDRLLDRSAVGAGFWLLVAGHVLTIAAGIAAGQVARQLNEVAGDDGGRRRWRLVVPLLTIAAGVGLLMAPVISDNPFFPAHSAFEGPGLALTGYVVIAGALLLAVVLGFGAASDGVARGTLGGAAAATFAVALPPLVGGLAVGGLHLAWGPVVAVVAMFLVLVLAPLATPQITQVERTDLAGEARVPSLTLWRTATALLALLTAVVGVVGALAPQLDTATATQSPARWLLLTAAILVALPAPFLFAYKSARGILAVIWAAVVLAGTAVLSTAITASQATGLTGLDGLGGTISYHLGAGAVFTTIALGLAGLTALAAAVTGVVERDDEGTEGPRPRVLLPVAVAAILSVLAFGTPVFAAPGYSAPGLWSDFDTPSWGLLTALLVVLGVLALSVRSRPGAAAAALTGAVLVLAVHVAQLPLVGIAGRTPALGFWFGLAAIVVTATAAATAAAGGEKTASVGGLTPPDRAR
;
A
#
# COMPACT_ATOMS: atom_id res chain seq x y z
N MET A 1 -32.07 23.61 -62.64
CA MET A 1 -31.66 22.35 -63.29
C MET A 1 -32.27 21.21 -62.48
N THR A 2 -33.39 20.66 -62.96
CA THR A 2 -33.68 19.22 -63.18
C THR A 2 -32.96 18.19 -62.28
N SER A 3 -33.53 17.11 -61.74
CA SER A 3 -34.83 16.43 -61.81
C SER A 3 -34.79 15.17 -60.91
N SER A 4 -35.96 14.63 -60.54
CA SER A 4 -36.34 13.18 -60.42
C SER A 4 -35.75 12.35 -59.26
N GLU A 5 -36.52 11.84 -58.28
CA GLU A 5 -37.55 10.76 -58.32
C GLU A 5 -37.03 9.37 -58.74
N GLY A 6 -37.32 8.34 -57.92
CA GLY A 6 -37.41 6.93 -58.33
C GLY A 6 -36.90 5.88 -57.32
N PRO A 7 -37.77 5.05 -56.70
CA PRO A 7 -37.43 4.01 -55.74
C PRO A 7 -37.20 2.64 -56.39
N HIS A 8 -36.45 1.74 -55.73
CA HIS A 8 -36.29 0.35 -56.15
C HIS A 8 -36.99 -0.62 -55.18
N ASP A 9 -38.03 -1.26 -55.71
CA ASP A 9 -38.66 -2.48 -55.21
C ASP A 9 -37.70 -3.68 -55.30
N GLY A 10 -37.82 -4.59 -54.33
CA GLY A 10 -37.06 -5.83 -54.25
C GLY A 10 -37.75 -6.85 -53.36
N ASP A 11 -38.93 -7.28 -53.82
CA ASP A 11 -39.76 -8.33 -53.25
C ASP A 11 -39.10 -9.72 -53.41
N SER A 12 -38.99 -10.48 -52.32
CA SER A 12 -38.76 -11.93 -52.37
C SER A 12 -39.21 -12.59 -51.07
N SER A 13 -40.50 -12.95 -51.05
CA SER A 13 -41.06 -13.96 -50.14
C SER A 13 -40.54 -15.37 -50.48
N PRO A 14 -40.39 -16.24 -49.47
CA PRO A 14 -40.71 -17.65 -49.67
C PRO A 14 -41.87 -18.08 -48.76
N ALA A 15 -42.94 -18.50 -49.44
CA ALA A 15 -43.84 -19.60 -49.14
C ALA A 15 -44.07 -20.00 -47.67
N ARG A 16 -45.26 -19.63 -47.17
CA ARG A 16 -45.98 -20.37 -46.12
C ARG A 16 -46.30 -21.78 -46.60
N SER A 17 -45.78 -22.76 -45.88
CA SER A 17 -46.17 -24.18 -45.96
C SER A 17 -46.83 -24.58 -44.64
N GLY A 18 -48.04 -25.13 -44.75
CA GLY A 18 -48.56 -26.20 -43.89
C GLY A 18 -48.72 -25.93 -42.40
N SER A 19 -49.91 -25.49 -42.00
CA SER A 19 -50.43 -25.65 -40.65
C SER A 19 -50.76 -27.13 -40.38
N ASP A 20 -50.04 -27.75 -39.44
CA ASP A 20 -50.33 -29.07 -38.89
C ASP A 20 -50.96 -28.89 -37.50
N PRO A 21 -52.24 -29.26 -37.26
CA PRO A 21 -52.96 -28.89 -36.04
C PRO A 21 -52.80 -29.83 -34.83
N ASP A 22 -51.93 -30.86 -34.87
CA ASP A 22 -51.91 -31.92 -33.82
C ASP A 22 -50.56 -32.13 -33.11
N SER A 23 -49.77 -31.07 -32.90
CA SER A 23 -48.57 -31.17 -32.04
C SER A 23 -48.88 -30.95 -30.55
N PRO A 24 -48.63 -31.90 -29.63
CA PRO A 24 -48.85 -31.72 -28.20
C PRO A 24 -47.92 -30.62 -27.65
N ARG A 25 -48.52 -29.64 -26.96
CA ARG A 25 -47.81 -28.53 -26.31
C ARG A 25 -46.71 -29.06 -25.37
N PRO A 26 -45.46 -28.55 -25.45
CA PRO A 26 -44.43 -28.89 -24.48
C PRO A 26 -44.82 -28.39 -23.08
N PRO A 27 -44.52 -29.17 -22.02
CA PRO A 27 -44.86 -28.80 -20.65
C PRO A 27 -44.16 -27.49 -20.26
N ALA A 28 -44.90 -26.63 -19.56
CA ALA A 28 -44.46 -25.31 -19.10
C ALA A 28 -43.07 -25.40 -18.45
N GLY A 29 -42.13 -24.62 -19.01
CA GLY A 29 -40.72 -24.63 -18.62
C GLY A 29 -40.53 -24.42 -17.12
N HIS A 30 -39.76 -25.33 -16.51
CA HIS A 30 -39.27 -25.17 -15.14
C HIS A 30 -38.47 -23.86 -15.03
N ARG A 31 -39.05 -22.89 -14.32
CA ARG A 31 -38.39 -21.64 -13.95
C ARG A 31 -37.08 -21.98 -13.23
N ARG A 32 -35.94 -21.56 -13.78
CA ARG A 32 -34.64 -21.73 -13.12
C ARG A 32 -34.70 -21.02 -11.75
N PRO A 33 -34.39 -21.71 -10.63
CA PRO A 33 -34.44 -21.10 -9.32
C PRO A 33 -33.44 -19.95 -9.24
N SER A 34 -33.90 -18.85 -8.66
CA SER A 34 -33.12 -17.63 -8.46
C SER A 34 -31.91 -17.88 -7.56
N LEU A 35 -30.89 -17.02 -7.65
CA LEU A 35 -29.69 -17.10 -6.81
C LEU A 35 -30.03 -17.12 -5.31
N ALA A 36 -31.08 -16.40 -4.91
CA ALA A 36 -31.57 -16.36 -3.54
C ALA A 36 -32.16 -17.72 -3.10
N GLU A 37 -32.95 -18.39 -3.95
CA GLU A 37 -33.49 -19.73 -3.69
C GLU A 37 -32.39 -20.79 -3.62
N ARG A 38 -31.37 -20.68 -4.48
CA ARG A 38 -30.18 -21.56 -4.42
C ARG A 38 -29.41 -21.39 -3.11
N LYS A 39 -29.21 -20.15 -2.65
CA LYS A 39 -28.55 -19.86 -1.35
C LYS A 39 -29.39 -20.32 -0.16
N ALA A 40 -30.71 -20.17 -0.22
CA ALA A 40 -31.63 -20.65 0.81
C ALA A 40 -31.62 -22.19 0.89
N ALA A 41 -31.69 -22.87 -0.25
CA ALA A 41 -31.61 -24.34 -0.32
C ALA A 41 -30.26 -24.88 0.19
N ALA A 42 -29.14 -24.19 -0.10
CA ALA A 42 -27.83 -24.58 0.43
C ALA A 42 -27.75 -24.42 1.96
N ARG A 43 -28.31 -23.35 2.53
CA ARG A 43 -28.38 -23.15 3.99
C ARG A 43 -29.26 -24.19 4.68
N GLU A 44 -30.37 -24.57 4.04
CA GLU A 44 -31.27 -25.60 4.56
C GLU A 44 -30.56 -26.97 4.58
N ARG A 45 -29.84 -27.33 3.51
CA ARG A 45 -29.04 -28.56 3.44
C ARG A 45 -27.96 -28.61 4.53
N ALA A 46 -27.21 -27.52 4.71
CA ALA A 46 -26.20 -27.43 5.75
C ALA A 46 -26.82 -27.63 7.16
N ARG A 47 -27.97 -27.02 7.45
CA ARG A 47 -28.67 -27.20 8.74
C ARG A 47 -29.14 -28.63 8.97
N VAL A 48 -29.63 -29.30 7.92
CA VAL A 48 -30.05 -30.70 7.99
C VAL A 48 -28.85 -31.61 8.25
N GLU A 49 -27.71 -31.33 7.60
CA GLU A 49 -26.46 -32.08 7.79
C GLU A 49 -25.91 -31.92 9.21
N THR A 50 -25.87 -30.70 9.76
CA THR A 50 -25.47 -30.48 11.17
C THR A 50 -26.41 -31.17 12.17
N ARG A 51 -27.72 -31.23 11.86
CA ARG A 51 -28.69 -31.97 12.68
C ARG A 51 -28.48 -33.48 12.59
N ARG A 52 -28.09 -33.98 11.42
CA ARG A 52 -27.78 -35.39 11.18
C ARG A 52 -26.50 -35.79 11.89
N GLU A 53 -25.45 -34.96 11.84
CA GLU A 53 -24.20 -35.16 12.60
C GLU A 53 -24.45 -35.14 14.11
N ARG A 54 -25.24 -34.20 14.62
CA ARG A 54 -25.63 -34.18 16.04
C ARG A 54 -26.37 -35.45 16.46
N ARG A 55 -27.28 -35.97 15.62
CA ARG A 55 -27.98 -37.24 15.89
C ARG A 55 -27.06 -38.46 15.79
N ALA A 56 -26.14 -38.46 14.83
CA ALA A 56 -25.16 -39.54 14.65
C ALA A 56 -24.11 -39.58 15.77
N SER A 57 -23.75 -38.43 16.35
CA SER A 57 -22.75 -38.35 17.43
C SER A 57 -23.20 -38.96 18.77
N GLY A 58 -24.45 -39.42 18.90
CA GLY A 58 -24.94 -40.13 20.09
C GLY A 58 -24.85 -39.35 21.41
N ARG A 59 -24.51 -38.06 21.36
CA ARG A 59 -24.18 -37.26 22.54
C ARG A 59 -25.47 -36.82 23.22
N LYS A 60 -25.96 -37.68 24.11
CA LYS A 60 -27.01 -37.35 25.07
C LYS A 60 -26.55 -36.12 25.86
N PRO A 61 -27.32 -35.02 25.93
CA PRO A 61 -26.96 -33.90 26.78
C PRO A 61 -26.85 -34.44 28.22
N ALA A 62 -25.71 -34.19 28.85
CA ALA A 62 -25.49 -34.56 30.24
C ALA A 62 -26.42 -33.71 31.11
N ASP A 63 -27.46 -34.34 31.66
CA ASP A 63 -28.20 -33.82 32.80
C ASP A 63 -27.25 -33.83 34.01
N GLY A 64 -26.62 -32.68 34.25
CA GLY A 64 -25.74 -32.44 35.39
C GLY A 64 -26.41 -31.56 36.42
N SER A 65 -27.34 -32.13 37.19
CA SER A 65 -27.79 -31.59 38.48
C SER A 65 -27.06 -32.34 39.60
N GLY A 66 -26.14 -31.69 40.30
CA GLY A 66 -25.48 -32.22 41.49
C GLY A 66 -24.55 -31.19 42.15
N PRO A 67 -24.46 -31.16 43.48
CA PRO A 67 -24.47 -29.92 44.24
C PRO A 67 -23.08 -29.39 44.63
N ALA A 68 -23.06 -28.11 44.99
CA ALA A 68 -21.98 -27.42 45.66
C ALA A 68 -21.63 -28.09 47.00
N ALA A 69 -20.33 -28.27 47.25
CA ALA A 69 -19.79 -28.55 48.57
C ALA A 69 -18.54 -27.69 48.76
N ASP A 70 -18.60 -26.87 49.82
CA ASP A 70 -17.49 -26.23 50.50
C ASP A 70 -16.39 -27.23 50.85
N LEU A 71 -15.14 -26.75 50.97
CA LEU A 71 -14.29 -27.00 52.14
C LEU A 71 -12.98 -26.20 52.09
N ASP A 72 -12.65 -25.71 53.29
CA ASP A 72 -11.54 -24.87 53.71
C ASP A 72 -10.14 -25.56 53.77
N ALA A 73 -9.12 -24.70 53.67
CA ALA A 73 -7.89 -24.56 54.48
C ALA A 73 -6.87 -25.70 54.73
N ALA A 74 -5.61 -25.20 54.89
CA ALA A 74 -4.37 -25.81 55.44
C ALA A 74 -3.64 -26.82 54.51
N GLY A 75 -2.31 -26.91 54.40
CA GLY A 75 -1.15 -26.39 55.13
C GLY A 75 -0.01 -27.44 55.00
N GLY A 76 1.27 -27.03 54.98
CA GLY A 76 2.46 -27.93 55.07
C GLY A 76 3.23 -28.14 53.76
N VAL A 77 4.49 -27.68 53.57
CA VAL A 77 5.79 -28.05 54.19
C VAL A 77 6.46 -29.29 53.56
N SER A 78 7.78 -29.17 53.31
CA SER A 78 8.84 -30.19 53.12
C SER A 78 9.38 -30.31 51.68
N SER A 79 10.60 -29.82 51.41
CA SER A 79 11.91 -30.54 51.39
C SER A 79 12.06 -31.47 50.16
N ARG A 80 13.16 -31.59 49.41
CA ARG A 80 14.61 -31.80 49.67
C ARG A 80 15.28 -31.74 48.27
N ALA A 81 16.40 -31.06 48.03
CA ALA A 81 17.82 -31.38 48.33
C ALA A 81 18.63 -31.98 47.15
N ASN A 82 19.92 -31.65 47.19
CA ASN A 82 21.11 -32.12 46.43
C ASN A 82 21.33 -31.44 45.07
N GLY A 83 22.45 -30.75 44.79
CA GLY A 83 23.87 -30.96 45.16
C GLY A 83 24.62 -31.04 43.80
N ASN A 84 25.79 -30.48 43.50
CA ASN A 84 27.01 -30.15 44.23
C ASN A 84 27.82 -29.12 43.40
N ALA A 85 28.65 -28.34 44.09
CA ALA A 85 29.77 -27.56 43.55
C ALA A 85 30.99 -28.50 43.21
N PRO A 86 32.14 -28.03 42.68
CA PRO A 86 32.99 -27.03 43.35
C PRO A 86 33.66 -25.97 42.45
N ALA A 87 34.18 -24.97 43.15
CA ALA A 87 34.95 -23.82 42.69
C ALA A 87 36.44 -24.13 42.47
N ASN A 88 37.10 -23.24 41.70
CA ASN A 88 38.51 -22.78 41.74
C ASN A 88 38.76 -21.99 40.44
N GLY A 89 39.40 -20.84 40.32
CA GLY A 89 40.15 -19.94 41.21
C GLY A 89 40.53 -18.70 40.36
N THR A 90 40.81 -17.58 41.04
CA THR A 90 41.20 -16.25 40.52
C THR A 90 42.70 -16.18 40.07
N PRO A 91 43.32 -15.01 39.84
CA PRO A 91 43.30 -14.13 38.66
C PRO A 91 44.72 -13.78 38.13
N THR A 92 44.89 -13.34 36.87
CA THR A 92 46.09 -12.65 36.31
C THR A 92 45.77 -12.25 34.86
N ALA A 93 46.32 -11.25 34.16
CA ALA A 93 47.17 -10.09 34.41
C ALA A 93 47.13 -9.25 33.10
N GLU A 94 47.46 -7.96 33.18
CA GLU A 94 47.75 -7.08 32.03
C GLU A 94 48.83 -7.65 31.09
N PRO A 95 48.97 -7.09 29.88
CA PRO A 95 50.22 -6.36 29.66
C PRO A 95 50.08 -5.02 28.92
N ARG A 96 50.78 -4.02 29.47
CA ARG A 96 51.36 -2.87 28.75
C ARG A 96 52.75 -3.24 28.22
N ILE A 97 53.04 -2.92 26.97
CA ILE A 97 54.39 -2.63 26.41
C ILE A 97 54.13 -1.51 25.37
N ALA A 98 54.49 -0.24 25.55
CA ALA A 98 55.78 0.44 25.75
C ALA A 98 56.51 0.82 24.44
N GLN A 99 56.82 2.11 24.39
CA GLN A 99 57.50 2.96 23.39
C GLN A 99 58.88 2.50 22.90
N ARG A 100 59.21 2.89 21.65
CA ARG A 100 60.46 3.52 21.14
C ARG A 100 60.29 3.67 19.61
N GLY A 101 60.63 4.74 18.88
CA GLY A 101 61.48 5.92 19.12
C GLY A 101 62.41 6.08 17.90
N ALA A 102 62.36 7.24 17.21
CA ALA A 102 63.30 7.84 16.22
C ALA A 102 62.46 8.51 15.10
N GLY A 103 62.65 9.75 14.64
CA GLY A 103 63.75 10.71 14.73
C GLY A 103 64.07 11.23 13.31
N LEU A 104 64.30 12.56 13.16
CA LEU A 104 64.84 13.31 11.99
C LEU A 104 63.80 13.65 10.89
N ASP A 105 63.77 14.79 10.18
CA ASP A 105 64.59 16.02 10.02
C ASP A 105 63.62 17.05 9.34
N ARG A 106 63.50 18.32 9.78
CA ARG A 106 64.20 19.53 9.29
C ARG A 106 63.69 20.14 7.96
N GLY A 107 63.38 21.44 8.00
CA GLY A 107 63.08 22.37 6.88
C GLY A 107 61.95 23.35 7.27
N ASP A 108 62.17 24.50 7.92
CA ASP A 108 62.77 25.75 7.38
C ASP A 108 62.08 26.18 6.07
N THR A 109 61.60 27.38 5.78
CA THR A 109 61.62 28.76 6.32
C THR A 109 60.53 29.52 5.55
N GLY A 110 60.02 30.65 6.04
CA GLY A 110 59.15 31.48 5.20
C GLY A 110 58.37 32.59 5.88
N GLU A 111 59.05 33.37 6.71
CA GLU A 111 58.57 34.65 7.23
C GLU A 111 58.59 35.69 6.10
N SER A 112 57.45 36.32 5.78
CA SER A 112 57.47 37.66 5.19
C SER A 112 56.27 38.49 5.67
N ARG A 113 56.63 39.47 6.49
CA ARG A 113 55.83 40.63 6.90
C ARG A 113 55.67 41.63 5.75
N GLY A 114 54.60 42.42 5.84
CA GLY A 114 54.47 43.75 5.25
C GLY A 114 53.39 43.78 4.16
N ALA A 115 52.52 44.78 4.06
CA ALA A 115 52.40 46.04 4.77
C ALA A 115 51.01 46.64 4.43
N SER A 116 50.50 47.46 5.34
CA SER A 116 49.77 48.72 5.16
C SER A 116 49.04 49.01 3.84
N GLY A 117 47.78 49.45 3.94
CA GLY A 117 47.12 50.18 2.86
C GLY A 117 45.66 50.52 3.14
N GLU A 118 45.41 51.49 4.01
CA GLU A 118 44.17 52.27 4.01
C GLU A 118 44.00 52.96 2.64
N HIS A 119 42.81 52.87 2.04
CA HIS A 119 42.16 53.97 1.31
C HIS A 119 40.71 53.60 0.91
N ALA A 120 39.76 54.36 1.44
CA ALA A 120 38.51 54.73 0.79
C ALA A 120 38.62 56.24 0.41
N PRO A 121 37.66 56.91 -0.28
CA PRO A 121 36.43 56.48 -0.97
C PRO A 121 36.23 57.14 -2.38
N SER A 122 35.00 57.08 -2.92
CA SER A 122 34.43 57.79 -4.10
C SER A 122 34.61 57.07 -5.46
N ASN A 123 33.68 57.01 -6.43
CA ASN A 123 32.63 57.93 -6.84
C ASN A 123 31.48 57.23 -7.62
N THR A 124 30.34 57.91 -7.60
CA THR A 124 29.14 57.85 -8.46
C THR A 124 29.37 57.84 -9.99
N SER A 125 28.57 57.06 -10.72
CA SER A 125 27.92 57.43 -12.00
C SER A 125 26.78 56.40 -12.30
N ALA A 126 25.50 56.78 -12.31
CA ALA A 126 24.76 57.43 -13.39
C ALA A 126 24.66 56.58 -14.68
N GLY A 127 23.55 55.84 -14.84
CA GLY A 127 23.21 55.07 -16.04
C GLY A 127 21.70 54.93 -16.21
N ARG A 128 21.04 56.04 -16.54
CA ARG A 128 19.61 56.17 -16.83
C ARG A 128 19.40 55.91 -18.32
N ALA A 129 18.63 54.88 -18.70
CA ALA A 129 18.11 54.74 -20.06
C ALA A 129 16.61 54.46 -20.03
N ARG A 130 15.89 55.33 -20.73
CA ARG A 130 14.44 55.32 -20.99
C ARG A 130 14.17 54.65 -22.34
N GLY A 131 12.99 54.05 -22.45
CA GLY A 131 12.25 53.74 -23.68
C GLY A 131 11.09 52.80 -23.30
N ALA A 132 9.82 53.20 -23.18
CA ALA A 132 8.88 53.72 -24.21
C ALA A 132 8.98 52.89 -25.50
N GLY A 133 7.97 52.21 -26.03
CA GLY A 133 6.54 52.09 -25.75
C GLY A 133 5.84 51.68 -27.07
N HIS A 134 4.87 50.76 -27.05
CA HIS A 134 3.82 50.54 -28.08
C HIS A 134 2.87 49.44 -27.57
N ARG A 135 1.61 49.75 -27.22
CA ARG A 135 0.36 49.86 -28.02
C ARG A 135 -0.16 48.53 -28.62
N GLY A 136 -1.43 48.25 -28.32
CA GLY A 136 -2.32 47.25 -28.93
C GLY A 136 -3.15 46.55 -27.84
N ALA A 137 -4.26 47.07 -27.32
CA ALA A 137 -5.57 47.35 -27.94
C ALA A 137 -6.26 46.11 -28.54
N SER A 138 -7.12 45.45 -27.75
CA SER A 138 -8.39 44.89 -28.21
C SER A 138 -9.44 44.88 -27.08
N SER A 139 -10.43 45.75 -27.25
CA SER A 139 -11.84 45.69 -26.82
C SER A 139 -12.52 44.40 -27.37
N ALA A 140 -13.69 43.89 -26.98
CA ALA A 140 -14.80 44.28 -26.09
C ALA A 140 -15.79 43.09 -26.03
N HIS A 141 -16.52 42.93 -24.91
CA HIS A 141 -17.95 42.54 -24.76
C HIS A 141 -18.16 42.18 -23.26
N GLY A 142 -19.08 42.71 -22.47
CA GLY A 142 -20.24 43.57 -22.71
C GLY A 142 -21.54 42.88 -22.26
N GLY A 143 -22.02 43.17 -21.04
CA GLY A 143 -23.43 43.02 -20.57
C GLY A 143 -23.87 41.58 -20.26
N GLY A 144 -24.53 41.23 -19.15
CA GLY A 144 -25.51 41.96 -18.35
C GLY A 144 -26.91 41.38 -18.60
N GLY A 145 -27.59 40.86 -17.57
CA GLY A 145 -29.02 40.49 -17.69
C GLY A 145 -29.54 39.42 -16.73
N ALA A 146 -30.42 39.84 -15.83
CA ALA A 146 -31.16 39.05 -14.85
C ALA A 146 -32.50 38.49 -15.39
N SER A 147 -33.24 37.82 -14.48
CA SER A 147 -34.58 37.21 -14.62
C SER A 147 -34.57 35.80 -15.22
N GLY A 148 -35.38 34.83 -14.81
CA GLY A 148 -36.57 34.81 -13.97
C GLY A 148 -37.42 33.61 -14.45
N GLY A 149 -38.02 32.86 -13.53
CA GLY A 149 -38.87 31.70 -13.82
C GLY A 149 -38.38 30.46 -13.04
N GLY A 150 -39.01 30.00 -11.98
CA GLY A 150 -40.43 30.06 -11.66
C GLY A 150 -41.15 28.95 -12.42
N ARG A 151 -41.22 27.76 -11.82
CA ARG A 151 -42.31 26.79 -12.04
C ARG A 151 -42.37 25.82 -10.87
N ASP A 152 -43.45 25.99 -10.14
CA ASP A 152 -44.06 25.07 -9.20
C ASP A 152 -44.39 23.73 -9.88
N GLU A 153 -44.22 22.64 -9.13
CA GLU A 153 -45.12 21.50 -9.19
C GLU A 153 -45.22 20.89 -7.79
N THR A 154 -46.21 21.38 -7.06
CA THR A 154 -46.88 20.77 -5.91
C THR A 154 -47.81 19.66 -6.39
N GLU A 155 -47.76 18.49 -5.76
CA GLU A 155 -48.86 17.54 -5.43
C GLU A 155 -48.25 16.15 -5.19
N ALA A 156 -48.67 15.30 -4.26
CA ALA A 156 -49.65 15.39 -3.20
C ALA A 156 -49.30 14.27 -2.20
N ALA A 157 -49.59 14.52 -0.92
CA ALA A 157 -49.51 13.58 0.17
C ALA A 157 -50.79 12.74 0.29
N SER A 158 -50.68 11.64 1.06
CA SER A 158 -51.72 10.92 1.82
C SER A 158 -52.56 9.84 1.11
N PRO A 159 -53.20 8.91 1.88
CA PRO A 159 -52.79 8.32 3.16
C PRO A 159 -53.04 6.79 3.24
N ALA A 160 -52.69 6.24 4.41
CA ALA A 160 -53.04 4.92 4.93
C ALA A 160 -54.52 4.53 4.77
N GLN A 161 -54.77 3.24 4.52
CA GLN A 161 -56.01 2.57 4.92
C GLN A 161 -55.74 1.22 5.58
N SER A 162 -56.31 1.12 6.78
CA SER A 162 -56.52 -0.06 7.59
C SER A 162 -57.89 -0.67 7.24
N ALA A 163 -57.94 -1.98 7.05
CA ALA A 163 -59.13 -2.84 7.20
C ALA A 163 -58.61 -4.30 7.29
N ALA A 164 -58.73 -5.04 8.38
CA ALA A 164 -59.93 -5.56 9.05
C ALA A 164 -60.78 -6.50 8.16
N GLY A 165 -60.65 -7.81 8.42
CA GLY A 165 -61.48 -8.93 7.92
C GLY A 165 -60.72 -10.23 8.18
N SER A 166 -60.97 -10.99 9.26
CA SER A 166 -62.17 -11.73 9.68
C SER A 166 -62.68 -12.73 8.63
N GLY A 167 -62.63 -14.01 8.99
CA GLY A 167 -63.12 -15.17 8.24
C GLY A 167 -61.97 -16.03 7.70
N GLY A 168 -61.89 -17.34 7.89
CA GLY A 168 -62.83 -18.31 8.41
C GLY A 168 -62.18 -19.70 8.24
N VAL A 169 -62.57 -20.60 9.12
CA VAL A 169 -62.19 -22.01 9.25
C VAL A 169 -62.25 -22.79 7.92
N THR A 170 -61.20 -23.55 7.60
CA THR A 170 -61.34 -24.93 7.09
C THR A 170 -60.13 -25.78 7.48
N ARG A 171 -60.38 -26.64 8.46
CA ARG A 171 -59.55 -27.77 8.90
C ARG A 171 -59.80 -28.93 7.93
N THR A 172 -58.85 -29.24 7.05
CA THR A 172 -58.90 -30.46 6.24
C THR A 172 -57.87 -31.47 6.75
N LYS A 173 -58.42 -32.57 7.24
CA LYS A 173 -57.78 -33.84 7.62
C LYS A 173 -57.45 -34.62 6.35
N PRO A 174 -56.29 -35.28 6.26
CA PRO A 174 -56.18 -36.50 5.48
C PRO A 174 -55.82 -37.67 6.40
N THR A 175 -56.82 -38.51 6.64
CA THR A 175 -56.65 -39.93 6.96
C THR A 175 -56.28 -40.65 5.67
N GLY A 176 -55.17 -41.37 5.68
CA GLY A 176 -54.70 -42.18 4.56
C GLY A 176 -53.58 -43.10 5.01
N THR A 177 -53.95 -44.14 5.75
CA THR A 177 -53.12 -45.29 6.08
C THR A 177 -52.81 -46.08 4.81
N ASN A 178 -51.54 -46.10 4.40
CA ASN A 178 -50.99 -47.15 3.54
C ASN A 178 -49.68 -47.62 4.15
N SER A 179 -49.78 -48.71 4.91
CA SER A 179 -48.66 -49.52 5.36
C SER A 179 -48.10 -50.29 4.16
N GLY A 180 -47.09 -49.70 3.51
CA GLY A 180 -46.16 -50.41 2.64
C GLY A 180 -44.83 -50.51 3.35
N ALA A 181 -44.52 -51.67 3.91
CA ALA A 181 -43.24 -51.98 4.52
C ALA A 181 -42.14 -51.94 3.45
N ALA A 182 -41.43 -50.83 3.34
CA ALA A 182 -40.16 -50.75 2.63
C ALA A 182 -39.04 -51.01 3.64
N THR A 183 -38.48 -52.21 3.55
CA THR A 183 -37.27 -52.65 4.23
C THR A 183 -36.14 -51.65 3.94
N THR A 184 -35.87 -50.73 4.86
CA THR A 184 -34.68 -49.87 4.83
C THR A 184 -33.48 -50.72 5.22
N ASP A 185 -32.70 -51.15 4.23
CA ASP A 185 -31.38 -51.72 4.40
C ASP A 185 -30.43 -50.68 5.07
N PRO A 186 -29.90 -50.93 6.28
CA PRO A 186 -29.02 -49.99 6.98
C PRO A 186 -27.61 -49.87 6.38
N GLY A 187 -27.29 -50.52 5.24
CA GLY A 187 -25.93 -50.64 4.72
C GLY A 187 -25.45 -49.59 3.70
N GLN A 188 -26.32 -48.75 3.13
CA GLN A 188 -25.90 -47.82 2.06
C GLN A 188 -25.53 -46.44 2.60
N THR A 189 -24.25 -46.30 2.98
CA THR A 189 -23.60 -44.98 3.00
C THR A 189 -23.72 -44.36 1.61
N PRO A 190 -24.27 -43.14 1.46
CA PRO A 190 -24.31 -42.47 0.17
C PRO A 190 -22.86 -42.24 -0.27
N THR A 191 -22.43 -42.98 -1.28
CA THR A 191 -21.19 -42.69 -1.96
C THR A 191 -21.29 -41.26 -2.48
N PRO A 192 -20.35 -40.36 -2.16
CA PRO A 192 -20.36 -39.01 -2.71
C PRO A 192 -20.38 -39.16 -4.23
N HIS A 193 -21.44 -38.64 -4.85
CA HIS A 193 -21.58 -38.63 -6.29
C HIS A 193 -20.45 -37.75 -6.83
N PHE A 194 -19.36 -38.40 -7.23
CA PHE A 194 -18.24 -37.78 -7.91
C PHE A 194 -18.77 -37.36 -9.27
N ASP A 195 -18.88 -36.05 -9.48
CA ASP A 195 -19.36 -35.46 -10.72
C ASP A 195 -18.13 -35.22 -11.62
N PRO A 196 -17.77 -36.15 -12.53
CA PRO A 196 -16.56 -36.04 -13.34
C PRO A 196 -16.56 -34.82 -14.27
N ASP A 197 -17.73 -34.23 -14.50
CA ASP A 197 -17.89 -33.02 -15.30
C ASP A 197 -17.36 -31.77 -14.58
N LEU A 198 -17.30 -31.76 -13.24
CA LEU A 198 -16.66 -30.68 -12.47
C LEU A 198 -15.12 -30.75 -12.55
N GLU A 199 -14.54 -31.95 -12.66
CA GLU A 199 -13.09 -32.14 -12.78
C GLU A 199 -12.59 -31.88 -14.21
N TYR A 200 -13.42 -32.14 -15.24
CA TYR A 200 -13.10 -31.81 -16.63
C TYR A 200 -13.23 -30.32 -16.97
N ALA A 201 -14.19 -29.62 -16.34
CA ALA A 201 -14.31 -28.17 -16.47
C ALA A 201 -13.08 -27.39 -15.94
N ASP A 202 -12.27 -28.03 -15.09
CA ASP A 202 -11.08 -27.43 -14.48
C ASP A 202 -9.83 -27.42 -15.40
N ARG A 203 -9.84 -28.17 -16.51
CA ARG A 203 -8.66 -28.29 -17.39
C ARG A 203 -8.58 -27.26 -18.52
N THR A 204 -9.71 -26.70 -18.97
CA THR A 204 -9.69 -25.72 -20.06
C THR A 204 -9.54 -24.30 -19.51
N PRO A 205 -8.51 -23.53 -19.92
CA PRO A 205 -8.33 -22.17 -19.43
C PRO A 205 -9.53 -21.32 -19.84
N SER A 206 -10.04 -20.54 -18.88
CA SER A 206 -11.15 -19.61 -19.13
C SER A 206 -10.79 -18.68 -20.28
N PRO A 207 -11.77 -18.24 -21.11
CA PRO A 207 -11.48 -17.34 -22.23
C PRO A 207 -10.80 -16.05 -21.76
N GLN A 208 -11.14 -15.57 -20.56
CA GLN A 208 -10.51 -14.42 -19.93
C GLN A 208 -9.02 -14.65 -19.63
N LEU A 209 -8.66 -15.83 -19.09
CA LEU A 209 -7.25 -16.16 -18.85
C LEU A 209 -6.48 -16.28 -20.16
N LYS A 210 -7.06 -16.87 -21.20
CA LYS A 210 -6.45 -16.92 -22.54
C LYS A 210 -6.19 -15.52 -23.08
N THR A 211 -7.16 -14.60 -22.96
CA THR A 211 -6.97 -13.21 -23.39
C THR A 211 -5.89 -12.50 -22.58
N ALA A 212 -5.84 -12.70 -21.25
CA ALA A 212 -4.83 -12.10 -20.39
C ALA A 212 -3.42 -12.58 -20.76
N VAL A 213 -3.24 -13.89 -20.96
CA VAL A 213 -1.96 -14.48 -21.36
C VAL A 213 -1.55 -14.02 -22.75
N ALA A 214 -2.48 -13.95 -23.71
CA ALA A 214 -2.20 -13.46 -25.06
C ALA A 214 -1.72 -12.00 -25.03
N LEU A 215 -2.42 -11.12 -24.29
CA LEU A 215 -2.01 -9.73 -24.10
C LEU A 215 -0.63 -9.62 -23.43
N LEU A 216 -0.35 -10.46 -22.42
CA LEU A 216 0.95 -10.49 -21.75
C LEU A 216 2.07 -10.88 -22.73
N VAL A 217 1.86 -11.92 -23.55
CA VAL A 217 2.86 -12.38 -24.53
C VAL A 217 3.11 -11.33 -25.60
N ILE A 218 2.05 -10.73 -26.15
CA ILE A 218 2.19 -9.64 -27.15
C ILE A 218 2.89 -8.44 -26.51
N GLY A 219 2.53 -8.08 -25.27
CA GLY A 219 3.19 -7.02 -24.52
C GLY A 219 4.68 -7.28 -24.31
N ALA A 220 5.06 -8.51 -23.92
CA ALA A 220 6.46 -8.90 -23.75
C ALA A 220 7.25 -8.88 -25.06
N LEU A 221 6.65 -9.30 -26.18
CA LEU A 221 7.25 -9.20 -27.51
C LEU A 221 7.47 -7.74 -27.91
N ALA A 222 6.50 -6.86 -27.63
CA ALA A 222 6.63 -5.43 -27.88
C ALA A 222 7.74 -4.80 -27.02
N LEU A 223 7.84 -5.15 -25.73
CA LEU A 223 8.94 -4.70 -24.85
C LEU A 223 10.31 -5.18 -25.36
N ALA A 224 10.41 -6.44 -25.78
CA ALA A 224 11.65 -6.99 -26.31
C ALA A 224 12.05 -6.32 -27.65
N ALA A 225 11.10 -6.11 -28.56
CA ALA A 225 11.33 -5.38 -29.81
C ALA A 225 11.70 -3.91 -29.56
N GLY A 226 11.06 -3.28 -28.57
CA GLY A 226 11.35 -1.90 -28.15
C GLY A 226 12.76 -1.73 -27.58
N ALA A 227 13.34 -2.78 -26.99
CA ALA A 227 14.72 -2.79 -26.52
C ALA A 227 15.76 -3.02 -27.64
N ILE A 228 15.35 -3.59 -28.78
CA ILE A 228 16.22 -3.81 -29.95
C ILE A 228 16.28 -2.56 -30.83
N LEU A 229 15.13 -1.88 -30.98
CA LEU A 229 15.01 -0.68 -31.80
C LEU A 229 15.45 0.57 -31.01
N PRO A 230 15.99 1.60 -31.69
CA PRO A 230 16.43 2.82 -31.02
C PRO A 230 15.25 3.53 -30.34
N VAL A 231 15.39 3.79 -29.04
CA VAL A 231 14.42 4.53 -28.22
C VAL A 231 14.49 6.03 -28.52
N SER A 232 15.65 6.53 -28.89
CA SER A 232 15.88 7.90 -29.37
C SER A 232 16.86 7.86 -30.54
N PRO A 233 16.68 8.70 -31.58
CA PRO A 233 17.69 8.86 -32.63
C PRO A 233 18.92 9.66 -32.15
N ASP A 234 18.84 10.31 -30.99
CA ASP A 234 19.83 11.29 -30.56
C ASP A 234 21.02 10.68 -29.82
N SER A 235 20.87 9.47 -29.26
CA SER A 235 21.97 8.71 -28.66
C SER A 235 21.72 7.20 -28.68
N ASN A 236 22.80 6.43 -28.51
CA ASN A 236 22.78 4.98 -28.41
C ASN A 236 22.71 4.50 -26.94
N PRO A 237 22.36 3.23 -26.72
CA PRO A 237 22.55 2.57 -25.42
C PRO A 237 24.02 2.60 -24.99
N GLY A 238 24.27 2.73 -23.69
CA GLY A 238 25.62 2.70 -23.11
C GLY A 238 26.28 1.32 -23.15
N TYR A 239 25.49 0.24 -23.29
CA TYR A 239 25.97 -1.13 -23.46
C TYR A 239 24.94 -1.97 -24.21
N LEU A 240 25.32 -3.19 -24.62
CA LEU A 240 24.44 -4.12 -25.36
C LEU A 240 23.36 -4.73 -24.44
N ALA A 241 22.39 -3.93 -24.01
CA ALA A 241 21.40 -4.32 -23.02
C ALA A 241 20.21 -5.12 -23.58
N TRP A 242 19.99 -5.10 -24.90
CA TRP A 242 18.81 -5.71 -25.52
C TRP A 242 18.64 -7.21 -25.19
N PRO A 243 19.68 -8.07 -25.08
CA PRO A 243 19.49 -9.48 -24.75
C PRO A 243 18.94 -9.64 -23.32
N LEU A 244 19.49 -8.86 -22.39
CA LEU A 244 19.04 -8.85 -21.00
C LEU A 244 17.59 -8.38 -20.89
N LEU A 245 17.24 -7.29 -21.57
CA LEU A 245 15.87 -6.74 -21.56
C LEU A 245 14.87 -7.70 -22.23
N ALA A 246 15.26 -8.35 -23.33
CA ALA A 246 14.44 -9.38 -23.98
C ALA A 246 14.20 -10.58 -23.06
N ILE A 247 15.24 -11.07 -22.37
CA ILE A 247 15.10 -12.16 -21.38
C ILE A 247 14.16 -11.75 -20.25
N LEU A 248 14.33 -10.55 -19.69
CA LEU A 248 13.50 -10.04 -18.59
C LEU A 248 12.04 -9.82 -18.98
N ALA A 249 11.75 -9.55 -20.26
CA ALA A 249 10.39 -9.45 -20.77
C ALA A 249 9.78 -10.83 -21.11
N LEU A 250 10.52 -11.67 -21.84
CA LEU A 250 9.99 -12.89 -22.44
C LEU A 250 9.90 -14.06 -21.46
N VAL A 251 10.87 -14.23 -20.55
CA VAL A 251 10.88 -15.37 -19.62
C VAL A 251 9.66 -15.37 -18.70
N PRO A 252 9.30 -14.26 -18.02
CA PRO A 252 8.11 -14.25 -17.16
C PRO A 252 6.81 -14.49 -17.95
N ALA A 253 6.69 -13.90 -19.15
CA ALA A 253 5.54 -14.13 -20.03
C ALA A 253 5.44 -15.59 -20.49
N GLY A 254 6.58 -16.21 -20.84
CA GLY A 254 6.67 -17.62 -21.19
C GLY A 254 6.28 -18.54 -20.04
N ILE A 255 6.70 -18.25 -18.81
CA ILE A 255 6.28 -19.00 -17.61
C ILE A 255 4.77 -18.85 -17.39
N GLY A 256 4.22 -17.64 -17.53
CA GLY A 256 2.78 -17.41 -17.43
C GLY A 256 1.98 -18.18 -18.47
N ALA A 257 2.43 -18.19 -19.72
CA ALA A 257 1.81 -18.96 -20.80
C ALA A 257 1.91 -20.47 -20.54
N ALA A 258 3.11 -20.98 -20.22
CA ALA A 258 3.33 -22.39 -19.89
C ALA A 258 2.46 -22.84 -18.71
N ALA A 259 2.30 -22.00 -17.69
CA ALA A 259 1.43 -22.28 -16.54
C ALA A 259 -0.04 -22.37 -16.95
N ALA A 260 -0.52 -21.46 -17.81
CA ALA A 260 -1.90 -21.51 -18.33
C ALA A 260 -2.15 -22.76 -19.17
N TYR A 261 -1.21 -23.15 -20.03
CA TYR A 261 -1.31 -24.38 -20.83
C TYR A 261 -1.20 -25.65 -19.99
N SER A 262 -0.45 -25.61 -18.88
CA SER A 262 -0.29 -26.73 -17.96
C SER A 262 -1.45 -26.88 -16.96
N GLY A 263 -2.54 -26.12 -17.14
CA GLY A 263 -3.68 -26.12 -16.21
C GLY A 263 -3.43 -25.43 -14.88
N ARG A 264 -2.27 -24.77 -14.69
CA ARG A 264 -1.91 -24.02 -13.47
C ARG A 264 -2.47 -22.60 -13.53
N HIS A 265 -3.79 -22.49 -13.69
CA HIS A 265 -4.50 -21.23 -13.95
C HIS A 265 -4.26 -20.16 -12.89
N GLY A 266 -4.23 -20.56 -11.61
CA GLY A 266 -3.92 -19.65 -10.50
C GLY A 266 -2.51 -19.07 -10.58
N LEU A 267 -1.52 -19.89 -10.93
CA LEU A 267 -0.14 -19.42 -11.09
C LEU A 267 -0.02 -18.45 -12.27
N ALA A 268 -0.63 -18.78 -13.40
CA ALA A 268 -0.65 -17.91 -14.57
C ALA A 268 -1.31 -16.55 -14.25
N ALA A 269 -2.53 -16.58 -13.71
CA ALA A 269 -3.27 -15.36 -13.36
C ALA A 269 -2.51 -14.52 -12.32
N GLY A 270 -1.99 -15.16 -11.27
CA GLY A 270 -1.19 -14.48 -10.26
C GLY A 270 0.07 -13.83 -10.84
N LEU A 271 0.82 -14.55 -11.67
CA LEU A 271 2.07 -14.05 -12.28
C LEU A 271 1.80 -12.84 -13.17
N THR A 272 0.74 -12.89 -13.98
CA THR A 272 0.32 -11.75 -14.79
C THR A 272 -0.06 -10.54 -13.92
N VAL A 273 -0.80 -10.74 -12.82
CA VAL A 273 -1.16 -9.66 -11.88
C VAL A 273 0.09 -9.06 -11.22
N GLY A 274 1.02 -9.89 -10.77
CA GLY A 274 2.27 -9.43 -10.16
C GLY A 274 3.15 -8.62 -11.11
N LEU A 275 3.28 -9.06 -12.36
CA LEU A 275 4.00 -8.32 -13.41
C LEU A 275 3.33 -6.97 -13.72
N ALA A 276 2.01 -6.99 -13.88
CA ALA A 276 1.24 -5.81 -14.24
C ALA A 276 1.19 -4.75 -13.13
N ALA A 277 1.36 -5.13 -11.86
CA ALA A 277 1.35 -4.20 -10.75
C ALA A 277 2.40 -3.08 -10.90
N LEU A 278 3.61 -3.41 -11.36
CA LEU A 278 4.71 -2.44 -11.52
C LEU A 278 4.70 -1.76 -12.89
N ALA A 279 3.91 -2.23 -13.85
CA ALA A 279 3.89 -1.72 -15.22
C ALA A 279 3.52 -0.22 -15.32
N PRO A 280 2.55 0.33 -14.57
CA PRO A 280 2.25 1.77 -14.60
C PRO A 280 3.44 2.64 -14.19
N GLY A 281 4.16 2.25 -13.13
CA GLY A 281 5.33 2.99 -12.69
C GLY A 281 6.49 2.90 -13.68
N ARG A 282 6.70 1.74 -14.30
CA ARG A 282 7.68 1.57 -15.40
C ARG A 282 7.32 2.39 -16.63
N LEU A 283 6.05 2.46 -17.00
CA LEU A 283 5.56 3.32 -18.07
C LEU A 283 5.88 4.79 -17.78
N LEU A 284 5.65 5.26 -16.55
CA LEU A 284 6.03 6.62 -16.16
C LEU A 284 7.54 6.87 -16.26
N LEU A 285 8.36 5.87 -15.93
CA LEU A 285 9.81 5.97 -16.11
C LEU A 285 10.18 6.09 -17.60
N ASP A 286 9.59 5.30 -18.47
CA ASP A 286 9.89 5.34 -19.91
C ASP A 286 9.30 6.61 -20.58
N LEU A 287 8.18 7.14 -20.09
CA LEU A 287 7.62 8.43 -20.56
C LEU A 287 8.57 9.63 -20.31
N GLN A 288 9.61 9.47 -19.48
CA GLN A 288 10.66 10.50 -19.34
C GLN A 288 11.40 10.75 -20.65
N PHE A 289 11.56 9.73 -21.50
CA PHE A 289 12.17 9.91 -22.83
C PHE A 289 11.39 10.89 -23.70
N PHE A 290 10.07 10.98 -23.53
CA PHE A 290 9.25 11.95 -24.24
C PHE A 290 9.41 13.36 -23.66
N ALA A 291 9.48 13.48 -22.34
CA ALA A 291 9.58 14.77 -21.66
C ALA A 291 10.99 15.40 -21.76
N ASN A 292 12.02 14.66 -21.35
CA ASN A 292 13.42 15.08 -21.46
C ASN A 292 14.36 13.87 -21.35
N GLY A 293 14.78 13.33 -22.50
CA GLY A 293 15.66 12.17 -22.60
C GLY A 293 17.02 12.33 -21.92
N SER A 294 17.60 13.55 -21.89
CA SER A 294 18.92 13.78 -21.28
C SER A 294 18.91 13.66 -19.74
N LYS A 295 17.73 13.68 -19.12
CA LYS A 295 17.55 13.49 -17.68
C LYS A 295 17.16 12.06 -17.29
N THR A 296 16.94 11.19 -18.27
CA THR A 296 16.50 9.81 -18.01
C THR A 296 17.71 8.94 -17.63
N VAL A 297 17.71 8.42 -16.40
CA VAL A 297 18.81 7.59 -15.88
C VAL A 297 18.62 6.12 -16.30
N ARG A 298 18.74 5.83 -17.61
CA ARG A 298 18.59 4.47 -18.18
C ARG A 298 19.69 4.14 -19.20
N PRO A 299 20.94 3.89 -18.75
CA PRO A 299 22.07 3.63 -19.63
C PRO A 299 21.86 2.42 -20.56
N GLU A 300 20.96 1.50 -20.19
CA GLU A 300 20.54 0.35 -21.00
C GLU A 300 19.78 0.72 -22.29
N LEU A 301 19.18 1.91 -22.36
CA LEU A 301 18.38 2.36 -23.51
C LEU A 301 18.94 3.65 -24.12
N TYR A 302 19.60 4.47 -23.32
CA TYR A 302 20.08 5.79 -23.73
C TYR A 302 21.19 6.27 -22.80
N LEU A 303 22.37 6.58 -23.36
CA LEU A 303 23.46 7.20 -22.63
C LEU A 303 23.83 8.54 -23.31
N PRO A 304 23.55 9.70 -22.70
CA PRO A 304 23.88 10.99 -23.32
C PRO A 304 25.40 11.21 -23.36
N ASP A 305 25.89 11.65 -24.52
CA ASP A 305 27.27 12.05 -24.77
C ASP A 305 27.45 13.59 -24.86
N ARG A 306 26.35 14.33 -24.84
CA ARG A 306 26.28 15.79 -24.90
C ARG A 306 24.99 16.31 -24.26
N LEU A 307 24.97 17.58 -23.89
CA LEU A 307 23.76 18.25 -23.40
C LEU A 307 22.79 18.47 -24.57
N LEU A 308 21.59 17.90 -24.46
CA LEU A 308 20.51 18.08 -25.42
C LEU A 308 19.30 18.73 -24.75
N ASP A 309 18.84 19.83 -25.34
CA ASP A 309 17.67 20.60 -24.88
C ASP A 309 16.33 20.00 -25.36
N ARG A 310 16.37 18.98 -26.23
CA ARG A 310 15.19 18.29 -26.75
C ARG A 310 15.43 16.79 -26.82
N SER A 311 14.36 16.05 -26.62
CA SER A 311 14.32 14.61 -26.84
C SER A 311 13.49 14.27 -28.07
N ALA A 312 14.11 13.67 -29.09
CA ALA A 312 13.37 12.92 -30.09
C ALA A 312 13.13 11.49 -29.59
N VAL A 313 11.92 10.98 -29.81
CA VAL A 313 11.55 9.59 -29.52
C VAL A 313 11.55 8.77 -30.81
N GLY A 314 12.19 7.60 -30.76
CA GLY A 314 12.26 6.64 -31.86
C GLY A 314 11.15 5.60 -31.83
N ALA A 315 11.22 4.64 -32.76
CA ALA A 315 10.25 3.54 -32.82
C ALA A 315 10.30 2.63 -31.58
N GLY A 316 11.49 2.47 -30.98
CA GLY A 316 11.66 1.65 -29.77
C GLY A 316 10.82 2.17 -28.60
N PHE A 317 10.74 3.50 -28.43
CA PHE A 317 9.93 4.14 -27.39
C PHE A 317 8.45 3.75 -27.48
N TRP A 318 7.85 3.82 -28.67
CA TRP A 318 6.43 3.51 -28.85
C TRP A 318 6.12 2.04 -28.59
N LEU A 319 7.06 1.14 -28.94
CA LEU A 319 6.94 -0.29 -28.62
C LEU A 319 7.04 -0.56 -27.11
N LEU A 320 7.91 0.16 -26.39
CA LEU A 320 7.98 0.07 -24.93
C LEU A 320 6.66 0.52 -24.28
N VAL A 321 6.12 1.67 -24.72
CA VAL A 321 4.82 2.20 -24.26
C VAL A 321 3.70 1.19 -24.53
N ALA A 322 3.61 0.68 -25.77
CA ALA A 322 2.61 -0.32 -26.14
C ALA A 322 2.74 -1.60 -25.29
N GLY A 323 3.97 -2.08 -25.08
CA GLY A 323 4.25 -3.25 -24.25
C GLY A 323 3.77 -3.08 -22.80
N HIS A 324 4.00 -1.91 -22.21
CA HIS A 324 3.50 -1.60 -20.87
C HIS A 324 1.98 -1.51 -20.80
N VAL A 325 1.34 -0.83 -21.76
CA VAL A 325 -0.13 -0.73 -21.83
C VAL A 325 -0.76 -2.12 -21.97
N LEU A 326 -0.21 -2.99 -22.82
CA LEU A 326 -0.67 -4.37 -22.98
C LEU A 326 -0.48 -5.20 -21.71
N THR A 327 0.63 -5.00 -21.00
CA THR A 327 0.89 -5.67 -19.71
C THR A 327 -0.12 -5.24 -18.64
N ILE A 328 -0.48 -3.95 -18.60
CA ILE A 328 -1.52 -3.43 -17.70
C ILE A 328 -2.89 -4.05 -18.03
N ALA A 329 -3.27 -4.06 -19.31
CA ALA A 329 -4.51 -4.67 -19.76
C ALA A 329 -4.58 -6.17 -19.42
N ALA A 330 -3.47 -6.90 -19.61
CA ALA A 330 -3.32 -8.29 -19.21
C ALA A 330 -3.53 -8.48 -17.70
N GLY A 331 -2.96 -7.60 -16.87
CA GLY A 331 -3.14 -7.61 -15.41
C GLY A 331 -4.58 -7.40 -14.97
N ILE A 332 -5.31 -6.50 -15.61
CA ILE A 332 -6.73 -6.24 -15.30
C ILE A 332 -7.56 -7.50 -15.59
N ALA A 333 -7.37 -8.11 -16.76
CA ALA A 333 -8.06 -9.35 -17.14
C ALA A 333 -7.69 -10.52 -16.21
N ALA A 334 -6.40 -10.71 -15.91
CA ALA A 334 -5.91 -11.74 -15.00
C ALA A 334 -6.40 -11.52 -13.55
N GLY A 335 -6.55 -10.27 -13.12
CA GLY A 335 -7.06 -9.92 -11.80
C GLY A 335 -8.50 -10.37 -11.56
N GLN A 336 -9.34 -10.34 -12.60
CA GLN A 336 -10.71 -10.88 -12.52
C GLN A 336 -10.70 -12.39 -12.32
N VAL A 337 -9.85 -13.10 -13.07
CA VAL A 337 -9.66 -14.56 -12.93
C VAL A 337 -9.09 -14.92 -11.55
N ALA A 338 -8.09 -14.19 -11.08
CA ALA A 338 -7.49 -14.39 -9.76
C ALA A 338 -8.51 -14.23 -8.63
N ARG A 339 -9.44 -13.25 -8.74
CA ARG A 339 -10.53 -13.08 -7.78
C ARG A 339 -11.49 -14.27 -7.78
N GLN A 340 -11.92 -14.74 -8.95
CA GLN A 340 -12.79 -15.92 -9.07
C GLN A 340 -12.13 -17.17 -8.46
N LEU A 341 -10.84 -17.39 -8.74
CA LEU A 341 -10.10 -18.52 -8.19
C LEU A 341 -9.96 -18.43 -6.66
N ASN A 342 -9.76 -17.23 -6.12
CA ASN A 342 -9.72 -17.02 -4.67
C ASN A 342 -11.09 -17.24 -4.01
N GLU A 343 -12.18 -16.84 -4.66
CA GLU A 343 -13.55 -17.07 -4.17
C GLU A 343 -13.89 -18.57 -4.12
N VAL A 344 -13.45 -19.35 -5.12
CA VAL A 344 -13.65 -20.81 -5.17
C VAL A 344 -12.78 -21.52 -4.14
N ALA A 345 -11.53 -21.09 -3.95
CA ALA A 345 -10.60 -21.71 -2.99
C ALA A 345 -11.09 -21.58 -1.53
N GLY A 346 -11.88 -20.54 -1.21
CA GLY A 346 -12.38 -20.32 0.14
C GLY A 346 -11.30 -19.86 1.13
N ASP A 347 -11.71 -19.43 2.31
CA ASP A 347 -10.80 -18.90 3.34
C ASP A 347 -10.23 -20.04 4.21
N ASP A 348 -9.20 -20.72 3.73
CA ASP A 348 -8.45 -21.69 4.52
C ASP A 348 -7.46 -20.97 5.48
N GLY A 349 -8.03 -20.33 6.51
CA GLY A 349 -7.34 -19.45 7.47
C GLY A 349 -6.24 -20.06 8.36
N GLY A 350 -5.84 -21.32 8.13
CA GLY A 350 -5.11 -22.10 9.14
C GLY A 350 -3.57 -22.10 9.13
N ARG A 351 -2.86 -21.76 8.04
CA ARG A 351 -1.48 -22.31 7.86
C ARG A 351 -0.40 -21.34 7.35
N ARG A 352 -0.38 -20.09 7.81
CA ARG A 352 0.51 -19.06 7.22
C ARG A 352 1.40 -18.32 8.23
N ARG A 353 2.16 -19.08 9.05
CA ARG A 353 3.07 -18.55 10.09
C ARG A 353 4.39 -17.97 9.56
N TRP A 354 4.83 -18.32 8.35
CA TRP A 354 6.07 -17.80 7.74
C TRP A 354 5.91 -16.49 6.91
N ARG A 355 4.74 -15.83 6.97
CA ARG A 355 4.40 -14.64 6.17
C ARG A 355 5.11 -13.33 6.57
N LEU A 356 5.95 -13.32 7.61
CA LEU A 356 6.61 -12.11 8.13
C LEU A 356 7.79 -11.62 7.28
N VAL A 357 8.57 -12.56 6.75
CA VAL A 357 9.85 -12.24 6.10
C VAL A 357 9.64 -11.56 4.76
N VAL A 358 8.63 -12.00 4.00
CA VAL A 358 8.42 -11.50 2.63
C VAL A 358 7.97 -10.03 2.58
N PRO A 359 7.02 -9.53 3.38
CA PRO A 359 6.72 -8.10 3.43
C PRO A 359 7.94 -7.27 3.79
N LEU A 360 8.74 -7.70 4.76
CA LEU A 360 9.97 -7.00 5.15
C LEU A 360 10.98 -6.92 3.98
N LEU A 361 11.22 -8.03 3.30
CA LEU A 361 12.05 -8.07 2.09
C LEU A 361 11.47 -7.19 0.98
N THR A 362 10.15 -7.14 0.84
CA THR A 362 9.49 -6.31 -0.17
C THR A 362 9.69 -4.82 0.12
N ILE A 363 9.70 -4.44 1.40
CA ILE A 363 9.99 -3.06 1.79
C ILE A 363 11.46 -2.74 1.53
N ALA A 364 12.37 -3.65 1.88
CA ALA A 364 13.79 -3.50 1.52
C ALA A 364 13.95 -3.33 0.00
N ALA A 365 13.21 -4.10 -0.81
CA ALA A 365 13.23 -3.95 -2.25
C ALA A 365 12.67 -2.61 -2.73
N GLY A 366 11.54 -2.15 -2.18
CA GLY A 366 10.99 -0.83 -2.47
C GLY A 366 11.96 0.31 -2.11
N VAL A 367 12.64 0.22 -0.97
CA VAL A 367 13.70 1.17 -0.57
C VAL A 367 14.87 1.13 -1.55
N GLY A 368 15.33 -0.06 -1.93
CA GLY A 368 16.40 -0.23 -2.92
C GLY A 368 16.06 0.40 -4.28
N LEU A 369 14.80 0.28 -4.71
CA LEU A 369 14.32 0.91 -5.95
C LEU A 369 14.20 2.44 -5.89
N LEU A 370 14.13 3.04 -4.70
CA LEU A 370 14.08 4.49 -4.52
C LEU A 370 15.47 5.12 -4.39
N MET A 371 16.50 4.33 -4.09
CA MET A 371 17.88 4.77 -4.07
C MET A 371 18.43 5.03 -5.48
N ALA A 372 19.59 5.69 -5.57
CA ALA A 372 20.25 5.92 -6.85
C ALA A 372 20.47 4.59 -7.60
N PRO A 373 20.12 4.51 -8.89
CA PRO A 373 20.26 3.28 -9.67
C PRO A 373 21.73 2.99 -10.02
N VAL A 374 22.52 4.03 -10.26
CA VAL A 374 23.98 3.97 -10.51
C VAL A 374 24.63 5.22 -9.92
N ILE A 375 25.95 5.19 -9.74
CA ILE A 375 26.76 6.39 -9.45
C ILE A 375 27.49 6.73 -10.75
N SER A 376 27.58 8.00 -11.13
CA SER A 376 28.23 8.40 -12.38
C SER A 376 29.28 9.48 -12.17
N ASP A 377 30.44 9.30 -12.81
CA ASP A 377 31.48 10.32 -12.93
C ASP A 377 31.30 11.20 -14.18
N ASN A 378 30.30 10.88 -15.03
CA ASN A 378 30.06 11.58 -16.28
C ASN A 378 29.22 12.84 -16.04
N PRO A 379 29.73 14.06 -16.30
CA PRO A 379 29.00 15.30 -16.08
C PRO A 379 27.73 15.42 -16.96
N PHE A 380 27.67 14.70 -18.08
CA PHE A 380 26.49 14.66 -18.95
C PHE A 380 25.41 13.67 -18.48
N PHE A 381 25.72 12.82 -17.49
CA PHE A 381 24.82 11.80 -16.96
C PHE A 381 24.79 11.84 -15.43
N PRO A 382 24.23 12.89 -14.82
CA PRO A 382 24.16 12.96 -13.37
C PRO A 382 23.14 11.93 -12.87
N ALA A 383 23.66 10.85 -12.28
CA ALA A 383 22.86 9.74 -11.79
C ALA A 383 22.28 10.10 -10.42
N HIS A 384 21.06 10.62 -10.44
CA HIS A 384 20.35 11.07 -9.25
C HIS A 384 19.55 9.94 -8.60
N SER A 385 19.35 10.02 -7.29
CA SER A 385 18.34 9.21 -6.59
C SER A 385 16.91 9.60 -7.04
N ALA A 386 15.92 8.77 -6.73
CA ALA A 386 14.53 9.06 -7.11
C ALA A 386 14.05 10.44 -6.60
N PHE A 387 14.59 10.90 -5.46
CA PHE A 387 14.23 12.18 -4.83
C PHE A 387 14.95 13.39 -5.42
N GLU A 388 16.09 13.18 -6.08
CA GLU A 388 16.88 14.23 -6.72
C GLU A 388 16.60 14.32 -8.23
N GLY A 389 15.99 13.27 -8.81
CA GLY A 389 15.66 13.19 -10.23
C GLY A 389 14.45 14.03 -10.65
N PRO A 390 14.13 14.08 -11.95
CA PRO A 390 12.94 14.75 -12.47
C PRO A 390 11.65 14.25 -11.80
N GLY A 391 10.65 15.12 -11.64
CA GLY A 391 9.39 14.76 -10.95
C GLY A 391 8.66 13.54 -11.53
N LEU A 392 8.79 13.30 -12.85
CA LEU A 392 8.24 12.10 -13.48
C LEU A 392 8.97 10.81 -13.06
N ALA A 393 10.29 10.90 -12.83
CA ALA A 393 11.10 9.80 -12.30
C ALA A 393 10.74 9.47 -10.86
N LEU A 394 10.67 10.50 -10.01
CA LEU A 394 10.20 10.36 -8.63
C LEU A 394 8.84 9.65 -8.59
N THR A 395 7.89 10.15 -9.38
CA THR A 395 6.54 9.58 -9.45
C THR A 395 6.57 8.11 -9.91
N GLY A 396 7.34 7.81 -10.95
CA GLY A 396 7.51 6.44 -11.44
C GLY A 396 8.05 5.49 -10.38
N TYR A 397 9.15 5.84 -9.71
CA TYR A 397 9.74 4.99 -8.67
C TYR A 397 8.85 4.85 -7.43
N VAL A 398 8.17 5.92 -7.00
CA VAL A 398 7.20 5.86 -5.88
C VAL A 398 6.02 4.96 -6.23
N VAL A 399 5.49 5.05 -7.45
CA VAL A 399 4.43 4.16 -7.94
C VAL A 399 4.91 2.70 -7.97
N ILE A 400 6.13 2.43 -8.45
CA ILE A 400 6.71 1.08 -8.44
C ILE A 400 6.83 0.54 -7.00
N ALA A 401 7.41 1.31 -6.08
CA ALA A 401 7.62 0.88 -4.69
C ALA A 401 6.28 0.60 -3.98
N GLY A 402 5.29 1.49 -4.15
CA GLY A 402 3.95 1.30 -3.60
C GLY A 402 3.21 0.11 -4.23
N ALA A 403 3.29 -0.04 -5.55
CA ALA A 403 2.65 -1.15 -6.26
C ALA A 403 3.27 -2.51 -5.93
N LEU A 404 4.59 -2.55 -5.70
CA LEU A 404 5.29 -3.74 -5.25
C LEU A 404 4.78 -4.20 -3.88
N LEU A 405 4.64 -3.29 -2.92
CA LEU A 405 4.04 -3.59 -1.62
C LEU A 405 2.60 -4.10 -1.76
N LEU A 406 1.79 -3.43 -2.59
CA LEU A 406 0.40 -3.82 -2.82
C LEU A 406 0.30 -5.22 -3.46
N ALA A 407 1.14 -5.52 -4.46
CA ALA A 407 1.16 -6.82 -5.13
C ALA A 407 1.50 -7.96 -4.16
N VAL A 408 2.46 -7.73 -3.26
CA VAL A 408 2.84 -8.71 -2.23
C VAL A 408 1.73 -8.89 -1.20
N VAL A 409 1.08 -7.81 -0.75
CA VAL A 409 -0.08 -7.90 0.15
C VAL A 409 -1.23 -8.69 -0.50
N LEU A 410 -1.52 -8.42 -1.78
CA LEU A 410 -2.53 -9.17 -2.54
C LEU A 410 -2.16 -10.63 -2.71
N GLY A 411 -0.89 -10.93 -3.01
CA GLY A 411 -0.39 -12.30 -3.09
C GLY A 411 -0.48 -13.04 -1.76
N PHE A 412 -0.25 -12.35 -0.65
CA PHE A 412 -0.45 -12.94 0.67
C PHE A 412 -1.92 -13.16 0.99
N GLY A 413 -2.79 -12.21 0.66
CA GLY A 413 -4.23 -12.32 0.87
C GLY A 413 -4.93 -13.30 -0.09
N ALA A 414 -4.24 -13.81 -1.11
CA ALA A 414 -4.83 -14.77 -2.04
C ALA A 414 -5.09 -16.11 -1.34
N ALA A 415 -6.34 -16.57 -1.42
CA ALA A 415 -6.78 -17.87 -0.94
C ALA A 415 -6.17 -19.02 -1.75
N SER A 416 -6.05 -18.85 -3.08
CA SER A 416 -5.41 -19.83 -3.95
C SER A 416 -3.89 -19.75 -3.86
N ASP A 417 -3.23 -20.86 -3.51
CA ASP A 417 -1.77 -20.97 -3.48
C ASP A 417 -1.13 -20.69 -4.84
N GLY A 418 -1.80 -21.09 -5.93
CA GLY A 418 -1.37 -20.77 -7.29
C GLY A 418 -1.30 -19.26 -7.50
N VAL A 419 -2.38 -18.54 -7.14
CA VAL A 419 -2.45 -17.08 -7.27
C VAL A 419 -1.40 -16.40 -6.37
N ALA A 420 -1.23 -16.87 -5.14
CA ALA A 420 -0.22 -16.36 -4.22
C ALA A 420 1.21 -16.51 -4.76
N ARG A 421 1.59 -17.72 -5.19
CA ARG A 421 2.93 -17.98 -5.77
C ARG A 421 3.14 -17.22 -7.06
N GLY A 422 2.13 -17.19 -7.93
CA GLY A 422 2.16 -16.45 -9.18
C GLY A 422 2.41 -14.97 -8.93
N THR A 423 1.59 -14.32 -8.10
CA THR A 423 1.71 -12.88 -7.79
C THR A 423 3.07 -12.51 -7.22
N LEU A 424 3.59 -13.28 -6.27
CA LEU A 424 4.94 -13.07 -5.72
C LEU A 424 6.04 -13.25 -6.78
N GLY A 425 5.93 -14.29 -7.61
CA GLY A 425 6.86 -14.54 -8.71
C GLY A 425 6.83 -13.44 -9.78
N GLY A 426 5.64 -12.96 -10.13
CA GLY A 426 5.45 -11.85 -11.06
C GLY A 426 6.00 -10.53 -10.52
N ALA A 427 5.76 -10.23 -9.24
CA ALA A 427 6.30 -9.04 -8.58
C ALA A 427 7.84 -9.07 -8.51
N ALA A 428 8.44 -10.23 -8.22
CA ALA A 428 9.88 -10.43 -8.27
C ALA A 428 10.44 -10.21 -9.68
N ALA A 429 9.84 -10.83 -10.68
CA ALA A 429 10.24 -10.66 -12.08
C ALA A 429 10.14 -9.20 -12.56
N ALA A 430 9.07 -8.49 -12.19
CA ALA A 430 8.94 -7.08 -12.53
C ALA A 430 9.97 -6.20 -11.81
N THR A 431 10.33 -6.53 -10.56
CA THR A 431 11.39 -5.83 -9.82
C THR A 431 12.75 -6.07 -10.46
N PHE A 432 13.07 -7.30 -10.84
CA PHE A 432 14.30 -7.62 -11.58
C PHE A 432 14.38 -6.89 -12.90
N ALA A 433 13.27 -6.73 -13.61
CA ALA A 433 13.20 -5.99 -14.86
C ALA A 433 13.46 -4.47 -14.70
N VAL A 434 13.41 -3.94 -13.49
CA VAL A 434 13.76 -2.54 -13.16
C VAL A 434 15.17 -2.45 -12.58
N ALA A 435 15.56 -3.37 -11.69
CA ALA A 435 16.82 -3.27 -10.94
C ALA A 435 18.02 -3.89 -11.66
N LEU A 436 17.87 -4.95 -12.45
CA LEU A 436 19.01 -5.60 -13.11
C LEU A 436 19.66 -4.75 -14.20
N PRO A 437 18.93 -4.01 -15.05
CA PRO A 437 19.56 -3.17 -16.07
C PRO A 437 20.57 -2.15 -15.50
N PRO A 438 20.23 -1.27 -14.53
CA PRO A 438 21.21 -0.35 -13.97
C PRO A 438 22.34 -1.06 -13.21
N LEU A 439 22.08 -2.22 -12.59
CA LEU A 439 23.12 -3.02 -11.94
C LEU A 439 24.17 -3.52 -12.94
N VAL A 440 23.75 -3.97 -14.12
CA VAL A 440 24.67 -4.35 -15.20
C VAL A 440 25.33 -3.11 -15.81
N GLY A 441 24.60 -2.01 -15.96
CA GLY A 441 25.13 -0.73 -16.43
C GLY A 441 26.31 -0.24 -15.59
N GLY A 442 26.20 -0.27 -14.26
CA GLY A 442 27.27 0.10 -13.34
C GLY A 442 28.48 -0.85 -13.31
N LEU A 443 28.41 -2.00 -13.99
CA LEU A 443 29.53 -2.94 -14.15
C LEU A 443 30.10 -2.92 -15.57
N ALA A 444 29.27 -2.63 -16.58
CA ALA A 444 29.62 -2.75 -18.00
C ALA A 444 30.02 -1.43 -18.65
N VAL A 445 29.55 -0.28 -18.14
CA VAL A 445 29.79 1.04 -18.74
C VAL A 445 30.88 1.78 -17.95
N GLY A 446 31.96 2.17 -18.64
CA GLY A 446 33.01 2.97 -18.02
C GLY A 446 32.48 4.32 -17.52
N GLY A 447 32.85 4.69 -16.29
CA GLY A 447 32.38 5.93 -15.63
C GLY A 447 31.00 5.80 -14.95
N LEU A 448 30.39 4.60 -14.97
CA LEU A 448 29.29 4.24 -14.09
C LEU A 448 29.78 3.24 -13.04
N HIS A 449 29.38 3.45 -11.79
CA HIS A 449 29.68 2.57 -10.66
C HIS A 449 28.40 1.98 -10.08
N LEU A 450 28.57 0.81 -9.45
CA LEU A 450 27.48 0.10 -8.79
C LEU A 450 26.94 0.89 -7.58
N ALA A 451 25.65 1.17 -7.60
CA ALA A 451 24.94 1.70 -6.44
C ALA A 451 24.31 0.57 -5.61
N TRP A 452 24.13 0.81 -4.31
CA TRP A 452 23.51 -0.17 -3.40
C TRP A 452 22.02 -0.40 -3.68
N GLY A 453 21.32 0.56 -4.30
CA GLY A 453 19.88 0.50 -4.53
C GLY A 453 19.44 -0.76 -5.28
N PRO A 454 19.90 -0.97 -6.52
CA PRO A 454 19.58 -2.17 -7.28
C PRO A 454 20.01 -3.47 -6.61
N VAL A 455 21.15 -3.48 -5.91
CA VAL A 455 21.66 -4.67 -5.20
C VAL A 455 20.68 -5.10 -4.12
N VAL A 456 20.23 -4.16 -3.28
CA VAL A 456 19.25 -4.43 -2.21
C VAL A 456 17.93 -4.92 -2.82
N ALA A 457 17.46 -4.30 -3.90
CA ALA A 457 16.22 -4.70 -4.57
C ALA A 457 16.28 -6.12 -5.15
N VAL A 458 17.38 -6.46 -5.82
CA VAL A 458 17.58 -7.80 -6.40
C VAL A 458 17.71 -8.85 -5.30
N VAL A 459 18.57 -8.64 -4.30
CA VAL A 459 18.78 -9.61 -3.22
C VAL A 459 17.47 -9.86 -2.46
N ALA A 460 16.72 -8.81 -2.14
CA ALA A 460 15.49 -8.94 -1.40
C ALA A 460 14.41 -9.71 -2.19
N MET A 461 14.20 -9.39 -3.47
CA MET A 461 13.20 -10.11 -4.29
C MET A 461 13.64 -11.51 -4.69
N PHE A 462 14.94 -11.78 -4.77
CA PHE A 462 15.46 -13.13 -4.90
C PHE A 462 15.13 -13.97 -3.67
N LEU A 463 15.34 -13.44 -2.46
CA LEU A 463 14.95 -14.11 -1.22
C LEU A 463 13.44 -14.34 -1.16
N VAL A 464 12.61 -13.38 -1.60
CA VAL A 464 11.16 -13.59 -1.72
C VAL A 464 10.83 -14.76 -2.65
N LEU A 465 11.47 -14.84 -3.82
CA LEU A 465 11.22 -15.91 -4.79
C LEU A 465 11.61 -17.29 -4.25
N VAL A 466 12.73 -17.38 -3.52
CA VAL A 466 13.20 -18.62 -2.88
C VAL A 466 12.30 -19.03 -1.72
N LEU A 467 11.83 -18.07 -0.90
CA LEU A 467 11.00 -18.33 0.29
C LEU A 467 9.52 -18.57 -0.05
N ALA A 468 9.01 -18.03 -1.16
CA ALA A 468 7.61 -18.20 -1.56
C ALA A 468 7.13 -19.67 -1.66
N PRO A 469 7.86 -20.61 -2.30
CA PRO A 469 7.46 -22.02 -2.33
C PRO A 469 7.55 -22.69 -0.94
N LEU A 470 8.50 -22.29 -0.09
CA LEU A 470 8.66 -22.81 1.28
C LEU A 470 7.52 -22.34 2.21
N ALA A 471 6.96 -21.16 1.93
CA ALA A 471 5.90 -20.54 2.73
C ALA A 471 4.48 -21.06 2.40
N THR A 472 4.35 -21.91 1.38
CA THR A 472 3.05 -22.43 0.90
C THR A 472 3.02 -23.96 1.08
N PRO A 473 2.42 -24.47 2.16
CA PRO A 473 2.40 -25.90 2.43
C PRO A 473 1.65 -26.63 1.30
N GLN A 474 2.27 -27.65 0.71
CA GLN A 474 1.56 -28.58 -0.16
C GLN A 474 0.55 -29.33 0.72
N ILE A 475 -0.74 -29.06 0.53
CA ILE A 475 -1.80 -29.85 1.17
C ILE A 475 -1.79 -31.22 0.49
N THR A 476 -1.03 -32.17 1.04
CA THR A 476 -1.31 -33.59 0.83
C THR A 476 -2.62 -33.89 1.56
N GLN A 477 -3.64 -34.23 0.77
CA GLN A 477 -5.05 -34.40 1.14
C GLN A 477 -5.32 -35.54 2.16
N VAL A 478 -4.28 -36.21 2.67
CA VAL A 478 -4.37 -37.48 3.40
C VAL A 478 -4.62 -37.31 4.91
N GLU A 479 -4.41 -36.12 5.48
CA GLU A 479 -4.40 -35.94 6.95
C GLU A 479 -5.48 -34.96 7.42
N ARG A 480 -6.74 -35.20 7.00
CA ARG A 480 -7.92 -34.41 7.42
C ARG A 480 -8.71 -35.06 8.56
N THR A 481 -8.27 -36.20 9.06
CA THR A 481 -8.81 -36.85 10.24
C THR A 481 -7.79 -36.73 11.35
N ASP A 482 -8.17 -36.11 12.47
CA ASP A 482 -7.53 -36.24 13.79
C ASP A 482 -6.59 -35.12 14.30
N LEU A 483 -6.97 -33.85 14.13
CA LEU A 483 -6.40 -32.74 14.94
C LEU A 483 -7.50 -31.85 15.51
N ALA A 484 -8.35 -32.43 16.37
CA ALA A 484 -9.23 -31.72 17.31
C ALA A 484 -8.49 -31.32 18.61
N GLY A 485 -7.16 -31.15 18.54
CA GLY A 485 -6.31 -30.69 19.63
C GLY A 485 -6.01 -29.21 19.48
N GLU A 486 -6.62 -28.41 20.34
CA GLU A 486 -6.52 -26.95 20.53
C GLU A 486 -5.08 -26.39 20.50
N ALA A 487 -4.47 -26.25 19.32
CA ALA A 487 -3.17 -25.58 19.16
C ALA A 487 -3.34 -24.06 19.16
N ARG A 488 -3.52 -23.47 20.35
CA ARG A 488 -3.55 -22.01 20.56
C ARG A 488 -2.35 -21.33 19.89
N VAL A 489 -2.65 -20.34 19.06
CA VAL A 489 -1.79 -19.79 18.01
C VAL A 489 -0.76 -18.81 18.59
N PRO A 490 0.57 -19.09 18.52
CA PRO A 490 1.62 -18.16 18.97
C PRO A 490 1.87 -16.97 18.02
N SER A 491 1.04 -16.75 17.00
CA SER A 491 1.33 -15.78 15.93
C SER A 491 0.90 -14.35 16.26
N LEU A 492 -0.22 -14.15 16.95
CA LEU A 492 -0.72 -12.79 17.24
C LEU A 492 0.21 -12.04 18.20
N THR A 493 0.76 -12.74 19.19
CA THR A 493 1.74 -12.17 20.13
C THR A 493 3.01 -11.75 19.38
N LEU A 494 3.48 -12.55 18.41
CA LEU A 494 4.64 -12.23 17.58
C LEU A 494 4.41 -10.99 16.68
N TRP A 495 3.22 -10.83 16.12
CA TRP A 495 2.89 -9.64 15.32
C TRP A 495 2.78 -8.38 16.16
N ARG A 496 2.21 -8.50 17.37
CA ARG A 496 2.16 -7.40 18.34
C ARG A 496 3.57 -7.03 18.84
N THR A 497 4.45 -7.99 19.12
CA THR A 497 5.85 -7.70 19.49
C THR A 497 6.61 -7.05 18.35
N ALA A 498 6.49 -7.54 17.12
CA ALA A 498 7.15 -6.95 15.96
C ALA A 498 6.70 -5.50 15.72
N THR A 499 5.39 -5.25 15.79
CA THR A 499 4.82 -3.91 15.64
C THR A 499 5.27 -2.98 16.77
N ALA A 500 5.28 -3.45 18.02
CA ALA A 500 5.77 -2.69 19.17
C ALA A 500 7.25 -2.34 19.02
N LEU A 501 8.08 -3.31 18.62
CA LEU A 501 9.52 -3.14 18.47
C LEU A 501 9.85 -2.14 17.34
N LEU A 502 9.17 -2.25 16.21
CA LEU A 502 9.33 -1.31 15.09
C LEU A 502 8.91 0.11 15.47
N ALA A 503 7.80 0.27 16.22
CA ALA A 503 7.38 1.57 16.71
C ALA A 503 8.40 2.18 17.68
N LEU A 504 8.93 1.38 18.61
CA LEU A 504 9.98 1.82 19.54
C LEU A 504 11.27 2.19 18.81
N LEU A 505 11.70 1.38 17.84
CA LEU A 505 12.89 1.68 17.04
C LEU A 505 12.71 2.96 16.21
N THR A 506 11.54 3.13 15.60
CA THR A 506 11.16 4.37 14.89
C THR A 506 11.28 5.58 15.82
N ALA A 507 10.76 5.47 17.04
CA ALA A 507 10.81 6.53 18.02
C ALA A 507 12.24 6.84 18.47
N VAL A 508 13.04 5.83 18.83
CA VAL A 508 14.43 6.02 19.26
C VAL A 508 15.24 6.69 18.16
N VAL A 509 15.15 6.19 16.93
CA VAL A 509 15.86 6.76 15.78
C VAL A 509 15.36 8.17 15.45
N GLY A 510 14.05 8.44 15.59
CA GLY A 510 13.48 9.78 15.43
C GLY A 510 13.96 10.78 16.50
N VAL A 511 14.09 10.36 17.76
CA VAL A 511 14.66 11.18 18.84
C VAL A 511 16.12 11.51 18.53
N VAL A 512 16.92 10.53 18.11
CA VAL A 512 18.32 10.76 17.71
C VAL A 512 18.39 11.70 16.51
N GLY A 513 17.55 11.50 15.48
CA GLY A 513 17.47 12.39 14.32
C GLY A 513 17.09 13.83 14.68
N ALA A 514 16.21 14.03 15.65
CA ALA A 514 15.81 15.35 16.13
C ALA A 514 16.91 16.07 16.92
N LEU A 515 17.68 15.33 17.73
CA LEU A 515 18.69 15.92 18.62
C LEU A 515 20.08 16.06 17.97
N ALA A 516 20.38 15.22 16.97
CA ALA A 516 21.66 15.25 16.28
C ALA A 516 21.77 16.41 15.26
N PRO A 517 23.00 16.90 14.98
CA PRO A 517 23.24 17.91 13.95
C PRO A 517 22.80 17.45 12.56
N GLN A 518 22.15 18.34 11.80
CA GLN A 518 21.66 18.03 10.45
C GLN A 518 22.72 18.26 9.38
N LEU A 519 23.64 19.20 9.62
CA LEU A 519 24.78 19.51 8.77
C LEU A 519 26.06 19.41 9.60
N ASP A 520 27.10 18.81 9.02
CA ASP A 520 28.43 18.74 9.61
C ASP A 520 29.21 20.01 9.23
N THR A 521 28.91 21.10 9.93
CA THR A 521 29.56 22.41 9.78
C THR A 521 30.25 22.79 11.09
N ALA A 522 31.26 23.68 11.03
CA ALA A 522 32.00 24.16 12.22
C ALA A 522 31.09 24.68 13.35
N THR A 523 29.89 25.14 13.01
CA THR A 523 28.77 25.30 13.94
C THR A 523 27.73 24.23 13.64
N ALA A 524 27.41 23.36 14.59
CA ALA A 524 26.42 22.29 14.40
C ALA A 524 25.05 22.89 14.07
N THR A 525 24.63 22.81 12.80
CA THR A 525 23.36 23.39 12.36
C THR A 525 22.20 22.42 12.64
N GLN A 526 21.21 22.90 13.38
CA GLN A 526 20.03 22.13 13.77
C GLN A 526 18.82 22.57 12.93
N SER A 527 17.92 21.64 12.59
CA SER A 527 16.69 22.00 11.88
C SER A 527 15.73 22.76 12.80
N PRO A 528 15.07 23.83 12.30
CA PRO A 528 13.98 24.49 13.02
C PRO A 528 12.82 23.54 13.37
N ALA A 529 12.61 22.46 12.62
CA ALA A 529 11.52 21.51 12.83
C ALA A 529 11.84 20.38 13.82
N ARG A 530 13.03 20.36 14.44
CA ARG A 530 13.47 19.25 15.30
C ARG A 530 12.53 18.89 16.45
N TRP A 531 11.91 19.89 17.09
CA TRP A 531 11.00 19.67 18.22
C TRP A 531 9.69 19.03 17.77
N LEU A 532 9.29 19.27 16.52
CA LEU A 532 8.18 18.59 15.90
C LEU A 532 8.47 17.09 15.73
N LEU A 533 9.67 16.75 15.23
CA LEU A 533 10.10 15.35 15.08
C LEU A 533 10.23 14.64 16.43
N LEU A 534 10.78 15.33 17.43
CA LEU A 534 10.85 14.81 18.80
C LEU A 534 9.45 14.49 19.34
N THR A 535 8.50 15.41 19.17
CA THR A 535 7.12 15.23 19.60
C THR A 535 6.46 14.05 18.88
N ALA A 536 6.64 13.94 17.56
CA ALA A 536 6.13 12.82 16.78
C ALA A 536 6.73 11.47 17.20
N ALA A 537 8.03 11.43 17.48
CA ALA A 537 8.72 10.23 17.94
C ALA A 537 8.20 9.76 19.30
N ILE A 538 8.00 10.68 20.26
CA ILE A 538 7.41 10.37 21.57
C ILE A 538 5.99 9.82 21.40
N LEU A 539 5.18 10.46 20.55
CA LEU A 539 3.81 10.03 20.27
C LEU A 539 3.74 8.60 19.69
N VAL A 540 4.67 8.22 18.80
CA VAL A 540 4.76 6.84 18.27
C VAL A 540 5.18 5.83 19.34
N ALA A 541 6.06 6.21 20.28
CA ALA A 541 6.48 5.33 21.37
C ALA A 541 5.36 5.01 22.38
N LEU A 542 4.49 5.98 22.68
CA LEU A 542 3.46 5.86 23.72
C LEU A 542 2.53 4.63 23.58
N PRO A 543 1.95 4.30 22.42
CA PRO A 543 1.07 3.14 22.28
C PRO A 543 1.80 1.79 22.27
N ALA A 544 3.11 1.75 22.01
CA ALA A 544 3.88 0.51 21.87
C ALA A 544 3.78 -0.46 23.08
N PRO A 545 3.97 -0.03 24.35
CA PRO A 545 3.81 -0.92 25.51
C PRO A 545 2.37 -1.41 25.71
N PHE A 546 1.38 -0.66 25.23
CA PHE A 546 -0.04 -0.97 25.40
C PHE A 546 -0.60 -1.94 24.35
N LEU A 547 0.16 -2.29 23.32
CA LEU A 547 -0.28 -3.22 22.26
C LEU A 547 -0.65 -4.61 22.79
N PHE A 548 -0.09 -5.03 23.93
CA PHE A 548 -0.41 -6.31 24.57
C PHE A 548 -1.67 -6.24 25.44
N ALA A 549 -1.92 -5.09 26.06
CA ALA A 549 -2.99 -4.92 27.05
C ALA A 549 -4.29 -4.34 26.46
N TYR A 550 -4.19 -3.49 25.44
CA TYR A 550 -5.32 -2.73 24.91
C TYR A 550 -5.42 -2.83 23.39
N LYS A 551 -6.54 -3.38 22.89
CA LYS A 551 -6.83 -3.47 21.44
C LYS A 551 -6.84 -2.11 20.75
N SER A 552 -7.15 -1.03 21.48
CA SER A 552 -7.17 0.35 20.96
C SER A 552 -5.78 0.90 20.65
N ALA A 553 -4.72 0.46 21.34
CA ALA A 553 -3.37 0.97 21.13
C ALA A 553 -2.89 0.76 19.67
N ARG A 554 -3.30 -0.35 19.05
CA ARG A 554 -2.97 -0.64 17.65
C ARG A 554 -3.67 0.31 16.69
N GLY A 555 -4.96 0.59 16.92
CA GLY A 555 -5.71 1.51 16.07
C GLY A 555 -5.09 2.91 16.05
N ILE A 556 -4.59 3.38 17.20
CA ILE A 556 -3.86 4.63 17.30
C ILE A 556 -2.52 4.54 16.55
N LEU A 557 -1.74 3.49 16.79
CA LEU A 557 -0.43 3.30 16.17
C LEU A 557 -0.48 3.20 14.64
N ALA A 558 -1.53 2.57 14.10
CA ALA A 558 -1.77 2.43 12.65
C ALA A 558 -1.91 3.79 11.92
N VAL A 559 -2.10 4.88 12.66
CA VAL A 559 -2.29 6.23 12.13
C VAL A 559 -1.13 7.15 12.54
N ILE A 560 -0.68 7.04 13.79
CA ILE A 560 0.25 8.02 14.39
C ILE A 560 1.67 7.98 13.79
N TRP A 561 2.07 6.89 13.13
CA TRP A 561 3.34 6.82 12.39
C TRP A 561 3.46 7.93 11.34
N ALA A 562 2.34 8.39 10.78
CA ALA A 562 2.31 9.47 9.80
C ALA A 562 2.80 10.81 10.37
N ALA A 563 2.74 11.01 11.69
CA ALA A 563 3.31 12.18 12.34
C ALA A 563 4.84 12.22 12.23
N VAL A 564 5.50 11.05 12.24
CA VAL A 564 6.96 10.96 12.02
C VAL A 564 7.29 11.31 10.58
N VAL A 565 6.47 10.89 9.60
CA VAL A 565 6.68 11.28 8.20
C VAL A 565 6.49 12.79 8.01
N LEU A 566 5.41 13.34 8.56
CA LEU A 566 5.13 14.78 8.55
C LEU A 566 6.28 15.61 9.13
N ALA A 567 6.81 15.21 10.28
CA ALA A 567 7.86 15.96 10.96
C ALA A 567 9.26 15.69 10.39
N GLY A 568 9.52 14.45 9.98
CA GLY A 568 10.82 14.03 9.45
C GLY A 568 11.14 14.66 8.10
N THR A 569 10.16 14.80 7.19
CA THR A 569 10.37 15.52 5.93
C THR A 569 10.62 17.01 6.15
N ALA A 570 9.96 17.62 7.14
CA ALA A 570 10.22 19.00 7.55
C ALA A 570 11.65 19.20 8.11
N VAL A 571 12.17 18.23 8.87
CA VAL A 571 13.56 18.23 9.35
C VAL A 571 14.54 18.04 8.19
N LEU A 572 14.27 17.09 7.29
CA LEU A 572 15.17 16.73 6.19
C LEU A 572 15.28 17.82 5.13
N SER A 573 14.26 18.67 4.96
CA SER A 573 14.31 19.87 4.10
C SER A 573 15.52 20.75 4.40
N THR A 574 15.93 20.91 5.66
CA THR A 574 17.14 21.68 6.01
C THR A 574 18.41 21.06 5.39
N ALA A 575 18.53 19.73 5.41
CA ALA A 575 19.68 19.04 4.84
C ALA A 575 19.66 19.05 3.30
N ILE A 576 18.49 18.84 2.70
CA ILE A 576 18.31 18.82 1.24
C ILE A 576 18.53 20.20 0.62
N THR A 577 17.97 21.26 1.21
CA THR A 577 18.19 22.62 0.70
C THR A 577 19.66 23.01 0.77
N ALA A 578 20.37 22.61 1.83
CA ALA A 578 21.82 22.85 1.94
C ALA A 578 22.63 22.05 0.91
N SER A 579 22.29 20.78 0.66
CA SER A 579 22.97 19.99 -0.38
C SER A 579 22.71 20.53 -1.78
N GLN A 580 21.49 20.99 -2.08
CA GLN A 580 21.16 21.66 -3.35
C GLN A 580 21.93 22.97 -3.55
N ALA A 581 22.09 23.77 -2.49
CA ALA A 581 22.92 24.98 -2.55
C ALA A 581 24.39 24.66 -2.84
N THR A 582 24.88 23.50 -2.39
CA THR A 582 26.23 22.99 -2.70
C THR A 582 26.37 22.56 -4.16
N GLY A 583 25.35 21.87 -4.70
CA GLY A 583 25.34 21.41 -6.09
C GLY A 583 25.39 22.53 -7.13
N LEU A 584 24.80 23.70 -6.81
CA LEU A 584 24.87 24.91 -7.65
C LEU A 584 26.27 25.53 -7.70
N THR A 585 27.13 25.26 -6.72
CA THR A 585 28.54 25.72 -6.71
C THR A 585 29.50 24.78 -7.44
N GLY A 586 29.01 23.63 -7.92
CA GLY A 586 29.78 22.66 -8.73
C GLY A 586 29.90 23.01 -10.22
N LEU A 587 29.36 24.15 -10.67
CA LEU A 587 29.78 24.76 -11.94
C LEU A 587 31.17 25.37 -11.73
N ASP A 588 32.20 24.57 -12.01
CA ASP A 588 33.61 24.92 -11.96
C ASP A 588 33.87 26.32 -12.52
N GLY A 589 34.19 27.27 -11.63
CA GLY A 589 34.90 28.48 -12.04
C GLY A 589 34.76 29.74 -11.17
N LEU A 590 33.66 29.96 -10.45
CA LEU A 590 33.40 31.32 -9.89
C LEU A 590 32.84 31.43 -8.46
N GLY A 591 32.72 30.36 -7.66
CA GLY A 591 32.26 30.46 -6.26
C GLY A 591 32.76 29.33 -5.35
N GLY A 592 33.45 29.67 -4.26
CA GLY A 592 34.34 28.76 -3.50
C GLY A 592 33.71 27.64 -2.64
N THR A 593 34.43 26.51 -2.59
CA THR A 593 34.86 25.67 -1.45
C THR A 593 33.95 25.34 -0.24
N ILE A 594 32.65 25.66 -0.22
CA ILE A 594 31.80 25.26 0.92
C ILE A 594 31.04 23.96 0.59
N SER A 595 31.69 22.82 0.80
CA SER A 595 31.06 21.50 0.75
C SER A 595 30.28 21.24 2.04
N TYR A 596 28.95 21.09 1.96
CA TYR A 596 28.14 20.70 3.11
C TYR A 596 28.01 19.17 3.18
N HIS A 597 28.52 18.56 4.24
CA HIS A 597 28.31 17.14 4.52
C HIS A 597 27.03 16.94 5.35
N LEU A 598 26.24 15.90 5.03
CA LEU A 598 25.07 15.54 5.83
C LEU A 598 25.52 15.13 7.23
N GLY A 599 24.97 15.79 8.24
CA GLY A 599 25.19 15.41 9.63
C GLY A 599 24.44 14.13 9.99
N ALA A 600 24.83 13.51 11.11
CA ALA A 600 24.20 12.29 11.61
C ALA A 600 22.67 12.42 11.77
N GLY A 601 22.18 13.61 12.12
CA GLY A 601 20.75 13.88 12.27
C GLY A 601 19.94 13.66 10.99
N ALA A 602 20.49 13.99 9.82
CA ALA A 602 19.82 13.77 8.55
C ALA A 602 19.73 12.27 8.22
N VAL A 603 20.80 11.53 8.50
CA VAL A 603 20.86 10.07 8.34
C VAL A 603 19.84 9.38 9.24
N PHE A 604 19.86 9.68 10.55
CA PHE A 604 18.91 9.08 11.49
C PHE A 604 17.46 9.48 11.19
N THR A 605 17.21 10.72 10.77
CA THR A 605 15.85 11.13 10.34
C THR A 605 15.39 10.31 9.13
N THR A 606 16.25 10.05 8.16
CA THR A 606 15.94 9.20 7.00
C THR A 606 15.63 7.76 7.41
N ILE A 607 16.41 7.19 8.34
CA ILE A 607 16.14 5.86 8.91
C ILE A 607 14.79 5.86 9.67
N ALA A 608 14.48 6.90 10.43
CA ALA A 608 13.20 7.04 11.13
C ALA A 608 12.01 7.03 10.16
N LEU A 609 12.12 7.72 9.02
CA LEU A 609 11.08 7.73 7.97
C LEU A 609 10.85 6.32 7.42
N GLY A 610 11.92 5.57 7.12
CA GLY A 610 11.82 4.19 6.66
C GLY A 610 11.18 3.26 7.70
N LEU A 611 11.60 3.37 8.96
CA LEU A 611 11.04 2.61 10.08
C LEU A 611 9.57 2.97 10.37
N ALA A 612 9.17 4.23 10.20
CA ALA A 612 7.78 4.65 10.32
C ALA A 612 6.89 3.94 9.27
N GLY A 613 7.38 3.83 8.03
CA GLY A 613 6.73 3.04 6.98
C GLY A 613 6.63 1.55 7.32
N LEU A 614 7.69 0.94 7.86
CA LEU A 614 7.65 -0.44 8.37
C LEU A 614 6.64 -0.62 9.50
N THR A 615 6.58 0.35 10.43
CA THR A 615 5.63 0.35 11.55
C THR A 615 4.20 0.42 11.04
N ALA A 616 3.92 1.24 10.03
CA ALA A 616 2.62 1.32 9.38
C ALA A 616 2.17 -0.04 8.83
N LEU A 617 3.06 -0.70 8.10
CA LEU A 617 2.79 -2.00 7.49
C LEU A 617 2.60 -3.09 8.53
N ALA A 618 3.45 -3.14 9.56
CA ALA A 618 3.29 -4.08 10.67
C ALA A 618 1.97 -3.87 11.42
N ALA A 619 1.58 -2.62 11.68
CA ALA A 619 0.31 -2.28 12.32
C ALA A 619 -0.91 -2.67 11.46
N ALA A 620 -0.81 -2.50 10.14
CA ALA A 620 -1.84 -2.91 9.19
C ALA A 620 -2.00 -4.44 9.14
N VAL A 621 -0.89 -5.18 9.00
CA VAL A 621 -0.91 -6.67 8.98
C VAL A 621 -1.43 -7.22 10.30
N THR A 622 -0.97 -6.70 11.43
CA THR A 622 -1.51 -7.06 12.75
C THR A 622 -3.02 -6.83 12.82
N GLY A 623 -3.51 -5.75 12.21
CA GLY A 623 -4.95 -5.46 12.14
C GLY A 623 -5.76 -6.40 11.25
N VAL A 624 -5.18 -6.91 10.16
CA VAL A 624 -5.82 -7.93 9.32
C VAL A 624 -5.94 -9.25 10.10
N VAL A 625 -4.86 -9.68 10.76
CA VAL A 625 -4.85 -10.91 11.57
C VAL A 625 -5.89 -10.84 12.70
N GLU A 626 -6.04 -9.69 13.37
CA GLU A 626 -7.08 -9.50 14.41
C GLU A 626 -8.51 -9.49 13.84
N ARG A 627 -8.69 -9.14 12.57
CA ARG A 627 -10.01 -9.05 11.94
C ARG A 627 -10.58 -10.44 11.65
N ASP A 628 -9.71 -11.39 11.30
CA ASP A 628 -10.10 -12.76 10.96
C ASP A 628 -10.64 -13.54 12.18
N ASP A 629 -10.26 -13.12 13.39
CA ASP A 629 -10.71 -13.74 14.66
C ASP A 629 -12.08 -13.26 15.15
N GLU A 630 -12.64 -12.18 14.59
CA GLU A 630 -13.82 -11.51 15.13
C GLU A 630 -14.90 -11.32 14.05
N GLY A 631 -16.15 -11.73 14.32
CA GLY A 631 -17.26 -11.79 13.33
C GLY A 631 -17.76 -10.46 12.72
N THR A 632 -18.62 -10.55 11.72
CA THR A 632 -19.06 -9.45 10.85
C THR A 632 -20.23 -8.63 11.40
N GLU A 633 -19.97 -7.70 12.33
CA GLU A 633 -20.95 -6.65 12.64
C GLU A 633 -20.99 -5.56 11.56
N GLY A 634 -22.20 -5.16 11.17
CA GLY A 634 -22.46 -4.27 10.04
C GLY A 634 -22.25 -2.78 10.33
N PRO A 635 -22.18 -1.94 9.27
CA PRO A 635 -21.95 -0.49 9.36
C PRO A 635 -23.04 0.26 10.14
N ARG A 636 -22.68 1.39 10.78
CA ARG A 636 -23.66 2.26 11.46
C ARG A 636 -23.68 3.68 10.87
N PRO A 637 -24.85 4.25 10.54
CA PRO A 637 -24.98 5.52 9.81
C PRO A 637 -24.65 6.79 10.62
N ARG A 638 -24.40 6.71 11.94
CA ARG A 638 -24.29 7.90 12.82
C ARG A 638 -22.98 8.70 12.71
N VAL A 639 -21.94 8.19 12.03
CA VAL A 639 -20.63 8.85 11.97
C VAL A 639 -20.38 9.60 10.65
N LEU A 640 -21.29 9.47 9.66
CA LEU A 640 -21.11 10.01 8.30
C LEU A 640 -20.91 11.54 8.26
N LEU A 641 -21.79 12.29 8.91
CA LEU A 641 -21.73 13.76 8.89
C LEU A 641 -20.45 14.32 9.54
N PRO A 642 -20.07 13.97 10.78
CA PRO A 642 -18.84 14.50 11.38
C PRO A 642 -17.59 14.04 10.63
N VAL A 643 -17.59 12.84 10.05
CA VAL A 643 -16.47 12.35 9.21
C VAL A 643 -16.33 13.17 7.93
N ALA A 644 -17.44 13.49 7.25
CA ALA A 644 -17.42 14.32 6.04
C ALA A 644 -16.90 15.73 6.34
N VAL A 645 -17.38 16.35 7.42
CA VAL A 645 -16.91 17.68 7.85
C VAL A 645 -15.43 17.64 8.24
N ALA A 646 -14.99 16.63 9.01
CA ALA A 646 -13.59 16.44 9.37
C ALA A 646 -12.69 16.25 8.14
N ALA A 647 -13.16 15.54 7.12
CA ALA A 647 -12.42 15.33 5.87
C ALA A 647 -12.18 16.65 5.13
N ILE A 648 -13.24 17.47 4.98
CA ILE A 648 -13.14 18.80 4.34
C ILE A 648 -12.18 19.69 5.12
N LEU A 649 -12.34 19.78 6.44
CA LEU A 649 -11.48 20.59 7.30
C LEU A 649 -10.03 20.12 7.27
N SER A 650 -9.78 18.80 7.20
CA SER A 650 -8.43 18.25 7.09
C SER A 650 -7.78 18.64 5.76
N VAL A 651 -8.51 18.57 4.65
CA VAL A 651 -8.01 19.00 3.34
C VAL A 651 -7.64 20.49 3.37
N LEU A 652 -8.47 21.34 3.96
CA LEU A 652 -8.18 22.77 4.12
C LEU A 652 -6.98 23.03 5.05
N ALA A 653 -6.90 22.29 6.16
CA ALA A 653 -5.81 22.40 7.14
C ALA A 653 -4.46 22.05 6.52
N PHE A 654 -4.33 20.87 5.91
CA PHE A 654 -3.08 20.43 5.27
C PHE A 654 -2.78 21.17 3.96
N GLY A 655 -3.82 21.69 3.30
CA GLY A 655 -3.68 22.44 2.06
C GLY A 655 -3.10 23.85 2.23
N THR A 656 -3.28 24.45 3.41
CA THR A 656 -2.86 25.82 3.73
C THR A 656 -1.77 25.83 4.82
N PRO A 657 -0.88 26.84 4.84
CA PRO A 657 0.18 26.90 5.84
C PRO A 657 -0.39 27.12 7.26
N VAL A 658 0.22 26.49 8.26
CA VAL A 658 -0.16 26.61 9.69
C VAL A 658 0.33 27.93 10.29
N PHE A 659 1.48 28.42 9.83
CA PHE A 659 2.03 29.70 10.27
C PHE A 659 2.59 30.49 9.10
N ALA A 660 2.66 31.81 9.27
CA ALA A 660 3.36 32.72 8.38
C ALA A 660 4.46 33.45 9.16
N ALA A 661 5.60 33.70 8.52
CA ALA A 661 6.68 34.51 9.08
C ALA A 661 7.28 35.43 8.00
N PRO A 662 7.73 36.65 8.33
CA PRO A 662 8.33 37.56 7.36
C PRO A 662 9.54 36.94 6.67
N GLY A 663 9.56 36.96 5.33
CA GLY A 663 10.67 36.42 4.53
C GLY A 663 10.77 34.88 4.50
N TYR A 664 9.79 34.17 5.06
CA TYR A 664 9.73 32.70 5.03
C TYR A 664 8.42 32.25 4.39
N SER A 665 8.52 31.55 3.26
CA SER A 665 7.36 30.89 2.67
C SER A 665 7.20 29.50 3.27
N ALA A 666 6.10 29.28 3.98
CA ALA A 666 5.82 28.00 4.60
C ALA A 666 5.34 26.98 3.53
N PRO A 667 5.94 25.79 3.47
CA PRO A 667 5.51 24.75 2.55
C PRO A 667 4.06 24.34 2.80
N GLY A 668 3.31 24.16 1.71
CA GLY A 668 1.92 23.68 1.74
C GLY A 668 1.63 22.76 0.56
N LEU A 669 0.42 22.19 0.49
CA LEU A 669 0.03 21.36 -0.66
C LEU A 669 -0.41 22.18 -1.87
N TRP A 670 -0.95 23.39 -1.64
CA TRP A 670 -1.38 24.31 -2.70
C TRP A 670 -0.48 25.54 -2.85
N SER A 671 0.46 25.73 -1.93
CA SER A 671 1.52 26.75 -2.01
C SER A 671 2.84 26.09 -2.43
N ASP A 672 3.98 26.72 -2.14
CA ASP A 672 5.33 26.22 -2.46
C ASP A 672 5.52 24.75 -2.06
N PHE A 673 5.34 23.87 -3.04
CA PHE A 673 5.37 22.42 -2.84
C PHE A 673 6.81 21.96 -2.82
N ASP A 674 7.27 21.54 -1.65
CA ASP A 674 8.66 21.12 -1.42
C ASP A 674 8.69 19.81 -0.60
N THR A 675 9.88 19.37 -0.18
CA THR A 675 10.12 18.18 0.64
C THR A 675 9.12 18.04 1.82
N PRO A 676 8.82 19.09 2.61
CA PRO A 676 7.86 18.97 3.71
C PRO A 676 6.43 18.71 3.23
N SER A 677 6.08 19.14 2.02
CA SER A 677 4.76 18.92 1.41
C SER A 677 4.46 17.45 1.15
N TRP A 678 5.46 16.60 0.92
CA TRP A 678 5.28 15.14 0.87
C TRP A 678 4.87 14.55 2.23
N GLY A 679 5.38 15.12 3.32
CA GLY A 679 4.97 14.74 4.68
C GLY A 679 3.53 15.18 4.99
N LEU A 680 3.17 16.40 4.57
CA LEU A 680 1.79 16.90 4.64
C LEU A 680 0.82 16.01 3.83
N LEU A 681 1.20 15.64 2.62
CA LEU A 681 0.39 14.80 1.74
C LEU A 681 0.18 13.41 2.37
N THR A 682 1.25 12.81 2.89
CA THR A 682 1.17 11.49 3.55
C THR A 682 0.26 11.54 4.76
N ALA A 683 0.41 12.54 5.63
CA ALA A 683 -0.45 12.72 6.81
C ALA A 683 -1.91 12.94 6.42
N LEU A 684 -2.18 13.78 5.42
CA LEU A 684 -3.53 14.02 4.91
C LEU A 684 -4.17 12.72 4.37
N LEU A 685 -3.46 11.98 3.52
CA LEU A 685 -3.96 10.72 2.94
C LEU A 685 -4.26 9.68 4.03
N VAL A 686 -3.41 9.58 5.05
CA VAL A 686 -3.64 8.69 6.20
C VAL A 686 -4.88 9.11 6.99
N VAL A 687 -5.04 10.41 7.30
CA VAL A 687 -6.22 10.93 8.00
C VAL A 687 -7.50 10.70 7.18
N LEU A 688 -7.49 10.99 5.88
CA LEU A 688 -8.63 10.75 4.98
C LEU A 688 -8.96 9.26 4.85
N GLY A 689 -7.94 8.40 4.74
CA GLY A 689 -8.11 6.95 4.70
C GLY A 689 -8.78 6.42 5.96
N VAL A 690 -8.36 6.90 7.14
CA VAL A 690 -8.97 6.55 8.43
C VAL A 690 -10.40 7.07 8.54
N LEU A 691 -10.65 8.31 8.14
CA LEU A 691 -11.99 8.91 8.11
C LEU A 691 -12.94 8.07 7.23
N ALA A 692 -12.53 7.72 6.01
CA ALA A 692 -13.32 6.86 5.12
C ALA A 692 -13.53 5.46 5.69
N LEU A 693 -12.49 4.85 6.27
CA LEU A 693 -12.56 3.50 6.84
C LEU A 693 -13.43 3.46 8.11
N SER A 694 -13.48 4.55 8.88
CA SER A 694 -14.24 4.66 10.12
C SER A 694 -15.74 4.41 9.94
N VAL A 695 -16.31 4.82 8.79
CA VAL A 695 -17.73 4.63 8.45
C VAL A 695 -18.10 3.15 8.32
N ARG A 696 -17.12 2.30 7.97
CA ARG A 696 -17.29 0.84 7.82
C ARG A 696 -16.66 0.03 8.95
N SER A 697 -16.06 0.69 9.93
CA SER A 697 -15.31 0.03 11.02
C SER A 697 -16.18 -0.19 12.26
N ARG A 698 -15.78 -1.15 13.10
CA ARG A 698 -16.39 -1.38 14.42
C ARG A 698 -16.17 -0.17 15.34
N PRO A 699 -17.08 0.12 16.29
CA PRO A 699 -17.04 1.34 17.12
C PRO A 699 -15.71 1.53 17.86
N GLY A 700 -15.18 0.49 18.52
CA GLY A 700 -13.91 0.58 19.24
C GLY A 700 -12.69 0.78 18.32
N ALA A 701 -12.65 0.09 17.17
CA ALA A 701 -11.57 0.24 16.20
C ALA A 701 -11.61 1.61 15.51
N ALA A 702 -12.81 2.09 15.16
CA ALA A 702 -13.04 3.41 14.61
C ALA A 702 -12.61 4.50 15.61
N ALA A 703 -13.01 4.40 16.87
CA ALA A 703 -12.63 5.36 17.92
C ALA A 703 -11.10 5.42 18.09
N ALA A 704 -10.43 4.26 18.15
CA ALA A 704 -8.97 4.19 18.27
C ALA A 704 -8.25 4.82 17.06
N ALA A 705 -8.68 4.49 15.83
CA ALA A 705 -8.07 5.06 14.62
C ALA A 705 -8.32 6.57 14.51
N LEU A 706 -9.54 7.03 14.80
CA LEU A 706 -9.88 8.46 14.83
C LEU A 706 -9.09 9.21 15.91
N THR A 707 -8.83 8.58 17.05
CA THR A 707 -7.93 9.15 18.08
C THR A 707 -6.51 9.31 17.55
N GLY A 708 -6.00 8.32 16.81
CA GLY A 708 -4.72 8.46 16.08
C GLY A 708 -4.73 9.62 15.08
N ALA A 709 -5.83 9.83 14.35
CA ALA A 709 -5.97 10.93 13.41
C ALA A 709 -5.98 12.30 14.11
N VAL A 710 -6.64 12.40 15.26
CA VAL A 710 -6.58 13.60 16.14
C VAL A 710 -5.14 13.92 16.53
N LEU A 711 -4.34 12.92 16.90
CA LEU A 711 -2.94 13.12 17.28
C LEU A 711 -2.08 13.60 16.10
N VAL A 712 -2.30 13.07 14.89
CA VAL A 712 -1.61 13.54 13.67
C VAL A 712 -1.99 14.99 13.35
N LEU A 713 -3.28 15.34 13.43
CA LEU A 713 -3.75 16.73 13.26
C LEU A 713 -3.17 17.65 14.34
N ALA A 714 -3.08 17.20 15.59
CA ALA A 714 -2.48 17.95 16.67
C ALA A 714 -1.00 18.24 16.43
N VAL A 715 -0.23 17.26 15.93
CA VAL A 715 1.17 17.49 15.51
C VAL A 715 1.24 18.52 14.39
N HIS A 716 0.35 18.47 13.40
CA HIS A 716 0.29 19.46 12.34
C HIS A 716 0.04 20.88 12.86
N VAL A 717 -0.94 21.07 13.74
CA VAL A 717 -1.24 22.37 14.37
C VAL A 717 -0.09 22.83 15.29
N ALA A 718 0.61 21.88 15.94
CA ALA A 718 1.74 22.15 16.81
C ALA A 718 3.00 22.65 16.06
N GLN A 719 3.00 22.75 14.73
CA GLN A 719 4.04 23.44 13.98
C GLN A 719 4.22 24.90 14.45
N LEU A 720 3.13 25.60 14.77
CA LEU A 720 3.19 27.00 15.21
C LEU A 720 4.03 27.18 16.48
N PRO A 721 3.87 26.40 17.57
CA PRO A 721 4.75 26.50 18.74
C PRO A 721 6.10 25.76 18.61
N LEU A 722 6.17 24.64 17.86
CA LEU A 722 7.33 23.74 17.90
C LEU A 722 8.41 24.04 16.86
N VAL A 723 8.09 24.71 15.76
CA VAL A 723 9.12 25.11 14.79
C VAL A 723 10.01 26.20 15.42
N GLY A 724 11.24 26.40 14.97
CA GLY A 724 12.20 27.35 15.56
C GLY A 724 12.37 28.66 14.80
N ILE A 725 11.27 29.31 14.34
CA ILE A 725 11.35 30.52 13.49
C ILE A 725 10.89 31.78 14.26
N ALA A 726 11.57 32.90 14.08
CA ALA A 726 11.19 34.17 14.71
C ALA A 726 10.03 34.86 13.94
N GLY A 727 9.18 35.62 14.64
CA GLY A 727 8.12 36.43 14.00
C GLY A 727 6.95 35.63 13.42
N ARG A 728 6.71 34.40 13.87
CA ARG A 728 5.59 33.56 13.41
C ARG A 728 4.25 34.06 13.91
N THR A 729 3.27 34.03 13.02
CA THR A 729 1.86 34.30 13.32
C THR A 729 0.98 33.14 12.83
N PRO A 730 -0.15 32.85 13.51
CA PRO A 730 -1.06 31.81 13.07
C PRO A 730 -1.65 32.14 11.70
N ALA A 731 -1.59 31.19 10.77
CA ALA A 731 -2.20 31.30 9.45
C ALA A 731 -3.51 30.49 9.37
N LEU A 732 -4.17 30.49 8.21
CA LEU A 732 -5.48 29.83 8.03
C LEU A 732 -5.45 28.33 8.36
N GLY A 733 -4.35 27.64 8.03
CA GLY A 733 -4.21 26.20 8.28
C GLY A 733 -4.26 25.84 9.76
N PHE A 734 -3.79 26.73 10.64
CA PHE A 734 -3.88 26.55 12.10
C PHE A 734 -5.33 26.47 12.58
N TRP A 735 -6.17 27.39 12.13
CA TRP A 735 -7.57 27.47 12.53
C TRP A 735 -8.39 26.30 11.97
N PHE A 736 -8.19 25.97 10.69
CA PHE A 736 -8.82 24.79 10.09
C PHE A 736 -8.37 23.49 10.76
N GLY A 737 -7.08 23.38 11.12
CA GLY A 737 -6.54 22.24 11.85
C GLY A 737 -7.18 22.10 13.24
N LEU A 738 -7.35 23.19 13.98
CA LEU A 738 -8.02 23.17 15.29
C LEU A 738 -9.49 22.74 15.16
N ALA A 739 -10.20 23.25 14.16
CA ALA A 739 -11.56 22.82 13.87
C ALA A 739 -11.62 21.32 13.49
N ALA A 740 -10.69 20.85 12.65
CA ALA A 740 -10.58 19.45 12.27
C ALA A 740 -10.32 18.54 13.48
N ILE A 741 -9.47 18.96 14.42
CA ILE A 741 -9.21 18.26 15.69
C ILE A 741 -10.50 18.09 16.48
N VAL A 742 -11.25 19.17 16.70
CA VAL A 742 -12.49 19.13 17.48
C VAL A 742 -13.51 18.20 16.82
N VAL A 743 -13.75 18.35 15.51
CA VAL A 743 -14.72 17.51 14.79
C VAL A 743 -14.28 16.04 14.79
N THR A 744 -13.02 15.74 14.54
CA THR A 744 -12.50 14.35 14.54
C THR A 744 -12.56 13.73 15.94
N ALA A 745 -12.29 14.50 17.00
CA ALA A 745 -12.43 14.05 18.38
C ALA A 745 -13.88 13.74 18.75
N THR A 746 -14.84 14.57 18.30
CA THR A 746 -16.27 14.26 18.47
C THR A 746 -16.69 13.01 17.70
N ALA A 747 -16.15 12.77 16.50
CA ALA A 747 -16.36 11.53 15.76
C ALA A 747 -15.79 10.32 16.51
N ALA A 748 -14.61 10.45 17.12
CA ALA A 748 -14.01 9.39 17.93
C ALA A 748 -14.86 9.07 19.18
N ALA A 749 -15.32 10.10 19.89
CA ALA A 749 -16.15 9.94 21.09
C ALA A 749 -17.52 9.32 20.77
N THR A 750 -18.17 9.74 19.68
CA THR A 750 -19.45 9.15 19.23
C THR A 750 -19.30 7.71 18.75
N ALA A 751 -18.18 7.38 18.10
CA ALA A 751 -17.84 6.00 17.76
C ALA A 751 -17.66 5.14 19.03
N ALA A 752 -16.96 5.64 20.05
CA ALA A 752 -16.76 4.94 21.32
C ALA A 752 -18.09 4.69 22.07
N ALA A 753 -18.91 5.74 22.22
CA ALA A 753 -20.21 5.66 22.91
C ALA A 753 -21.22 4.73 22.21
N GLY A 754 -21.06 4.51 20.90
CA GLY A 754 -21.84 3.54 20.14
C GLY A 754 -21.60 2.08 20.58
N GLY A 755 -20.43 1.76 21.15
CA GLY A 755 -20.11 0.42 21.63
C GLY A 755 -20.92 0.01 22.86
N GLU A 756 -20.98 0.89 23.86
CA GLU A 756 -21.57 0.62 25.18
C GLU A 756 -23.08 0.34 25.14
N LYS A 757 -23.84 1.05 24.31
CA LYS A 757 -25.29 0.84 24.19
C LYS A 757 -25.65 -0.59 23.72
N THR A 758 -24.84 -1.17 22.85
CA THR A 758 -25.05 -2.56 22.38
C THR A 758 -24.78 -3.60 23.46
N ALA A 759 -23.79 -3.37 24.34
CA ALA A 759 -23.51 -4.26 25.46
C ALA A 759 -24.64 -4.24 26.50
N SER A 760 -25.27 -3.08 26.74
CA SER A 760 -26.38 -2.97 27.70
C SER A 760 -27.69 -3.65 27.21
N VAL A 761 -27.95 -3.66 25.90
CA VAL A 761 -29.20 -4.23 25.34
C VAL A 761 -29.10 -5.76 25.18
N GLY A 762 -27.91 -6.32 25.00
CA GLY A 762 -27.69 -7.76 24.95
C GLY A 762 -27.73 -8.47 26.32
N GLY A 763 -27.64 -7.72 27.42
CA GLY A 763 -27.66 -8.27 28.80
C GLY A 763 -29.05 -8.36 29.44
N LEU A 764 -30.10 -7.90 28.76
CA LEU A 764 -31.49 -7.92 29.22
C LEU A 764 -32.31 -8.98 28.47
N THR A 765 -31.85 -10.23 28.43
CA THR A 765 -32.79 -11.35 28.36
C THR A 765 -33.35 -11.56 29.77
N PRO A 766 -34.62 -11.22 30.04
CA PRO A 766 -35.23 -11.56 31.32
C PRO A 766 -35.13 -13.07 31.50
N PRO A 767 -34.82 -13.57 32.71
CA PRO A 767 -34.84 -15.00 32.96
C PRO A 767 -36.26 -15.49 32.63
N ASP A 768 -36.36 -16.35 31.62
CA ASP A 768 -37.58 -17.10 31.32
C ASP A 768 -37.99 -17.79 32.61
N ARG A 769 -39.02 -17.25 33.26
CA ARG A 769 -39.70 -17.92 34.37
C ARG A 769 -40.43 -19.10 33.76
N ALA A 770 -39.78 -20.26 33.79
CA ALA A 770 -40.45 -21.52 33.65
C ALA A 770 -41.56 -21.63 34.71
N ARG A 771 -42.81 -21.69 34.24
CA ARG A 771 -43.96 -22.26 34.93
C ARG A 771 -44.67 -23.20 33.96
#